data_AF-A0A1D6MNV3-F1
#
_entry.id   AF-A0A1D6MNV3-F1
#
_cell.length_a   1.000
_cell.length_b   1.000
_cell.length_c   1.000
_cell.angle_alpha   90.00
_cell.angle_beta   90.00
_cell.angle_gamma   90.00
#
_symmetry.space_group_name_H-M   'P 1'
#
loop_
_entity.id
_entity.type
_entity.pdbx_description
1 polymer ?
#
loop_
_entity_poly.entity_id
_entity_poly.type
_entity_poly.pdbx_seq_one_letter_code
_entity_poly.pdbx_strand_id
1 'polypeptide(L)'
;MHDLICCMLKFANACHEVLCETSGARYNLHDSIKGLIKYVRQDAPQHWSTYESFHLIMCACVTRNTCKINRGNQESGDSKEHHNTLFTPSVWITQELCALRMTKMLIKKQKYWEAYRSSMYCCCKGLWFTASFVFRKLADAFEAGSFSFWLKSLLLFSAGEIEMKLLFFSSATIKLVGELKMEGDLSEDLYCNETDADSTLSRSSELHGFQAKISDICGRTLLANNALASSASSDHDFVFQRWFISLRSSFLEVLTKVLDILNAHSSYEARGDHLSLSGEFVKDQVLALDHCSLRLSDLAKSYDLLAASHMDLERHGSSSIARLAFMCSLLAFCTAYSVYFSKACNYVEYCKLPKRFSHASILQDLYGRVDGSDWQVVSQLRQFMSTSFDELDSLQSSTWISGSCNLEKDLYSLCHFAVASLLGVCDSAEAEKIQNGEDCLSALQGGLQVLSSILQKYLELPFVVPKYFFRVKPCLGAELYIFDSNHLNEKGMSIEPGFLLSLTLCMKWKCVLERSTIRIVKLYCILAASLETCLDTAGTRSKQFDQHRTAEMVELNSKLLQYIKNDLRKARNEKKNSHSVMEMVTAFACFEPTDSGQGFSGCLLDVSSFPEGSYQIKWQACCVDENGSYFSLLPLNDGSIFSVQKS
;
A
#
# COMPACT_ATOMS: atom_id res chain seq x y z
N MET A 1 -11.40 39.38 -16.36
CA MET A 1 -11.41 38.36 -17.45
C MET A 1 -10.45 37.21 -17.15
N HIS A 2 -9.19 37.48 -16.74
CA HIS A 2 -8.19 36.47 -16.36
C HIS A 2 -8.69 35.46 -15.29
N ASP A 3 -9.34 35.95 -14.23
CA ASP A 3 -9.87 35.09 -13.17
C ASP A 3 -11.06 34.23 -13.62
N LEU A 4 -11.84 34.73 -14.59
CA LEU A 4 -13.00 34.02 -15.12
C LEU A 4 -12.58 32.78 -15.92
N ILE A 5 -11.55 32.90 -16.77
CA ILE A 5 -11.03 31.78 -17.56
C ILE A 5 -10.43 30.70 -16.65
N CYS A 6 -9.68 31.12 -15.62
CA CYS A 6 -9.12 30.18 -14.64
C CYS A 6 -10.24 29.46 -13.85
N CYS A 7 -11.28 30.19 -13.42
CA CYS A 7 -12.45 29.60 -12.77
C CYS A 7 -13.20 28.63 -13.70
N MET A 8 -13.36 28.96 -14.97
CA MET A 8 -13.97 28.07 -15.96
C MET A 8 -13.16 26.77 -16.13
N LEU A 9 -11.84 26.84 -16.16
CA LEU A 9 -10.98 25.65 -16.26
C LEU A 9 -11.08 24.78 -15.01
N LYS A 10 -11.08 25.38 -13.82
CA LYS A 10 -11.29 24.65 -12.56
C LYS A 10 -12.66 23.98 -12.52
N PHE A 11 -13.70 24.71 -12.94
CA PHE A 11 -15.06 24.19 -13.04
C PHE A 11 -15.14 23.02 -14.03
N ALA A 12 -14.57 23.17 -15.22
CA ALA A 12 -14.54 22.11 -16.23
C ALA A 12 -13.83 20.83 -15.73
N ASN A 13 -12.70 20.99 -15.04
CA ASN A 13 -11.98 19.87 -14.42
C ASN A 13 -12.83 19.19 -13.34
N ALA A 14 -13.46 19.96 -12.45
CA ALA A 14 -14.33 19.40 -11.41
C ALA A 14 -15.55 18.68 -12.00
N CYS A 15 -16.17 19.24 -13.04
CA CYS A 15 -17.27 18.59 -13.76
C CYS A 15 -16.81 17.28 -14.41
N HIS A 16 -15.61 17.23 -14.99
CA HIS A 16 -15.07 15.99 -15.56
C HIS A 16 -14.84 14.92 -14.50
N GLU A 17 -14.24 15.27 -13.36
CA GLU A 17 -14.04 14.34 -12.23
C GLU A 17 -15.39 13.73 -11.77
N VAL A 18 -16.43 14.57 -11.56
CA VAL A 18 -17.76 14.09 -11.17
C VAL A 18 -18.42 13.23 -12.25
N LEU A 19 -18.29 13.58 -13.53
CA LEU A 19 -18.90 12.84 -14.63
C LEU A 19 -18.23 11.48 -14.86
N CYS A 20 -16.91 11.39 -14.63
CA CYS A 20 -16.18 10.13 -14.66
C CYS A 20 -16.56 9.19 -13.51
N GLU A 21 -16.94 9.72 -12.36
CA GLU A 21 -17.40 8.93 -11.21
C GLU A 21 -18.84 8.46 -11.34
N THR A 22 -19.69 9.27 -11.99
CA THR A 22 -21.15 9.05 -12.02
C THR A 22 -21.65 8.36 -13.29
N SER A 23 -20.84 8.27 -14.35
CA SER A 23 -21.30 7.75 -15.64
C SER A 23 -20.21 7.01 -16.44
N GLY A 24 -20.60 5.92 -17.11
CA GLY A 24 -19.88 5.44 -18.28
C GLY A 24 -19.98 6.51 -19.38
N ALA A 25 -18.92 7.30 -19.54
CA ALA A 25 -18.94 8.58 -20.24
C ALA A 25 -19.57 8.51 -21.66
N ARG A 26 -20.52 9.41 -21.92
CA ARG A 26 -21.13 9.65 -23.25
C ARG A 26 -20.24 10.56 -24.10
N TYR A 27 -20.25 10.34 -25.41
CA TYR A 27 -19.46 11.04 -26.45
C TYR A 27 -19.48 12.59 -26.39
N ASN A 28 -20.57 13.21 -25.92
CA ASN A 28 -20.74 14.67 -25.91
C ASN A 28 -19.73 15.45 -25.03
N LEU A 29 -19.13 14.78 -24.03
CA LEU A 29 -18.18 15.42 -23.12
C LEU A 29 -16.81 15.68 -23.79
N HIS A 30 -16.37 14.77 -24.65
CA HIS A 30 -15.07 14.87 -25.32
C HIS A 30 -15.01 16.08 -26.27
N ASP A 31 -16.05 16.30 -27.08
CA ASP A 31 -16.07 17.39 -28.06
C ASP A 31 -16.15 18.77 -27.38
N SER A 32 -16.89 18.85 -26.27
CA SER A 32 -16.97 20.05 -25.43
C SER A 32 -15.61 20.42 -24.83
N ILE A 33 -14.90 19.43 -24.28
CA ILE A 33 -13.54 19.63 -23.72
C ILE A 33 -12.55 20.02 -24.81
N LYS A 34 -12.60 19.36 -25.98
CA LYS A 34 -11.76 19.67 -27.13
C LYS A 34 -11.98 21.11 -27.62
N GLY A 35 -13.22 21.58 -27.67
CA GLY A 35 -13.56 22.96 -27.99
C GLY A 35 -12.93 23.96 -27.00
N LEU A 36 -13.05 23.67 -25.69
CA LEU A 36 -12.46 24.51 -24.64
C LEU A 36 -10.92 24.56 -24.73
N ILE A 37 -10.26 23.43 -24.98
CA ILE A 37 -8.80 23.35 -25.18
C ILE A 37 -8.36 24.21 -26.37
N LYS A 38 -9.08 24.14 -27.49
CA LYS A 38 -8.79 24.96 -28.68
C LYS A 38 -8.92 26.46 -28.38
N TYR A 39 -10.01 26.85 -27.72
CA TYR A 39 -10.23 28.23 -27.30
C TYR A 39 -9.10 28.77 -26.42
N VAL A 40 -8.70 28.02 -25.38
CA VAL A 40 -7.60 28.47 -24.50
C VAL A 40 -6.28 28.56 -25.24
N ARG A 41 -6.01 27.66 -26.18
CA ARG A 41 -4.78 27.68 -26.98
C ARG A 41 -4.72 28.89 -27.91
N GLN A 42 -5.83 29.25 -28.55
CA GLN A 42 -5.90 30.30 -29.58
C GLN A 42 -6.11 31.69 -28.97
N ASP A 43 -7.09 31.81 -28.08
CA ASP A 43 -7.61 33.11 -27.62
C ASP A 43 -7.13 33.50 -26.22
N ALA A 44 -6.53 32.56 -25.46
CA ALA A 44 -6.07 32.80 -24.08
C ALA A 44 -4.70 32.17 -23.75
N PRO A 45 -3.65 32.42 -24.55
CA PRO A 45 -2.38 31.66 -24.51
C PRO A 45 -1.61 31.76 -23.18
N GLN A 46 -1.85 32.80 -22.38
CA GLN A 46 -1.30 32.92 -21.03
C GLN A 46 -1.80 31.82 -20.07
N HIS A 47 -3.02 31.32 -20.27
CA HIS A 47 -3.61 30.26 -19.46
C HIS A 47 -3.21 28.86 -19.95
N TRP A 48 -2.65 28.75 -21.15
CA TRP A 48 -2.15 27.49 -21.69
C TRP A 48 -1.01 26.88 -20.87
N SER A 49 -0.20 27.71 -20.22
CA SER A 49 0.90 27.30 -19.34
C SER A 49 0.51 27.21 -17.86
N THR A 50 -0.67 26.68 -17.56
CA THR A 50 -1.18 26.48 -16.19
C THR A 50 -1.48 25.00 -15.93
N TYR A 51 -1.46 24.59 -14.66
CA TYR A 51 -1.88 23.28 -14.21
C TYR A 51 -3.33 22.96 -14.61
N GLU A 52 -4.22 23.94 -14.54
CA GLU A 52 -5.63 23.75 -14.89
C GLU A 52 -5.80 23.36 -16.36
N SER A 53 -5.03 23.97 -17.27
CA SER A 53 -4.98 23.56 -18.69
C SER A 53 -4.34 22.19 -18.88
N PHE A 54 -3.24 21.89 -18.16
CA PHE A 54 -2.63 20.57 -18.16
C PHE A 54 -3.62 19.48 -17.76
N HIS A 55 -4.34 19.66 -16.65
CA HIS A 55 -5.31 18.70 -16.13
C HIS A 55 -6.43 18.47 -17.16
N LEU A 56 -6.98 19.53 -17.75
CA LEU A 56 -8.03 19.42 -18.75
C LEU A 56 -7.59 18.63 -20.00
N ILE A 57 -6.36 18.85 -20.46
CA ILE A 57 -5.77 18.10 -21.59
C ILE A 57 -5.61 16.62 -21.23
N MET A 58 -5.15 16.32 -20.02
CA MET A 58 -5.03 14.94 -19.54
C MET A 58 -6.40 14.26 -19.46
N CYS A 59 -7.44 14.96 -18.98
CA CYS A 59 -8.81 14.48 -18.98
C CYS A 59 -9.30 14.14 -20.40
N ALA A 60 -9.04 15.03 -21.37
CA ALA A 60 -9.37 14.80 -22.77
C ALA A 60 -8.66 13.57 -23.36
N CYS A 61 -7.37 13.41 -23.03
CA CYS A 61 -6.55 12.28 -23.46
C CYS A 61 -7.12 10.95 -22.94
N VAL A 62 -7.46 10.88 -21.65
CA VAL A 62 -8.06 9.70 -21.01
C VAL A 62 -9.41 9.37 -21.66
N THR A 63 -10.32 10.34 -21.77
CA THR A 63 -11.66 10.12 -22.33
C THR A 63 -11.60 9.63 -23.78
N ARG A 64 -10.70 10.18 -24.61
CA ARG A 64 -10.50 9.73 -26.00
C ARG A 64 -10.10 8.26 -26.07
N ASN A 65 -9.16 7.85 -25.23
CA ASN A 65 -8.65 6.48 -25.24
C ASN A 65 -9.73 5.48 -24.78
N THR A 66 -10.53 5.84 -23.79
CA THR A 66 -11.70 5.03 -23.38
C THR A 66 -12.75 4.91 -24.50
N CYS A 67 -13.06 5.99 -25.21
CA CYS A 67 -13.99 5.95 -26.35
C CYS A 67 -13.48 5.05 -27.49
N LYS A 68 -12.17 5.07 -27.78
CA LYS A 68 -11.55 4.21 -28.80
C LYS A 68 -11.64 2.73 -28.46
N ILE A 69 -11.31 2.34 -27.23
CA ILE A 69 -11.39 0.94 -26.77
C ILE A 69 -12.83 0.42 -26.90
N ASN A 70 -13.83 1.21 -26.49
CA ASN A 70 -15.23 0.82 -26.61
C ASN A 70 -15.69 0.65 -28.06
N ARG A 71 -15.14 1.42 -29.02
CA ARG A 71 -15.45 1.28 -30.46
C ARG A 71 -14.82 0.00 -31.03
N GLY A 72 -13.56 -0.28 -30.70
CA GLY A 72 -12.88 -1.50 -31.14
C GLY A 72 -13.60 -2.78 -30.68
N ASN A 73 -14.11 -2.79 -29.46
CA ASN A 73 -14.86 -3.91 -28.89
C ASN A 73 -16.27 -4.09 -29.50
N GLN A 74 -16.85 -3.06 -30.14
CA GLN A 74 -18.15 -3.16 -30.83
C GLN A 74 -18.04 -3.64 -32.28
N GLU A 75 -16.88 -3.44 -32.92
CA GLU A 75 -16.65 -3.82 -34.32
C GLU A 75 -16.13 -5.27 -34.45
N SER A 76 -15.52 -5.85 -33.40
CA SER A 76 -15.11 -7.27 -33.39
C SER A 76 -16.26 -8.19 -32.93
N GLY A 77 -17.17 -8.52 -33.84
CA GLY A 77 -18.36 -9.35 -33.57
C GLY A 77 -18.12 -10.85 -33.34
N ASP A 78 -16.87 -11.33 -33.22
CA ASP A 78 -16.58 -12.76 -33.10
C ASP A 78 -15.47 -13.05 -32.07
N SER A 79 -15.87 -13.55 -30.90
CA SER A 79 -15.22 -14.64 -30.14
C SER A 79 -15.70 -14.62 -28.68
N LYS A 80 -16.08 -15.79 -28.15
CA LYS A 80 -16.44 -16.01 -26.73
C LYS A 80 -15.21 -16.12 -25.82
N GLU A 81 -14.09 -15.50 -26.19
CA GLU A 81 -12.95 -15.36 -25.29
C GLU A 81 -13.03 -13.97 -24.67
N HIS A 82 -13.19 -13.92 -23.34
CA HIS A 82 -13.09 -12.66 -22.60
C HIS A 82 -11.71 -12.05 -22.83
N HIS A 83 -11.60 -11.14 -23.80
CA HIS A 83 -10.47 -10.21 -23.90
C HIS A 83 -10.52 -9.22 -22.73
N ASN A 84 -10.23 -9.73 -21.53
CA ASN A 84 -10.00 -8.95 -20.32
C ASN A 84 -8.66 -8.22 -20.46
N THR A 85 -8.67 -7.06 -21.13
CA THR A 85 -7.51 -6.17 -21.14
C THR A 85 -7.50 -5.37 -19.83
N LEU A 86 -6.88 -5.95 -18.79
CA LEU A 86 -6.67 -5.34 -17.47
C LEU A 86 -5.88 -4.02 -17.50
N PHE A 87 -5.10 -3.75 -18.55
CA PHE A 87 -4.35 -2.51 -18.75
C PHE A 87 -3.85 -2.49 -20.19
N THR A 88 -4.02 -1.38 -20.92
CA THR A 88 -3.51 -1.27 -22.29
C THR A 88 -2.22 -0.43 -22.29
N PRO A 89 -1.04 -1.03 -22.58
CA PRO A 89 0.23 -0.31 -22.56
C PRO A 89 0.28 0.87 -23.54
N SER A 90 -0.40 0.78 -24.69
CA SER A 90 -0.49 1.88 -25.67
C SER A 90 -1.19 3.12 -25.10
N VAL A 91 -2.23 2.92 -24.29
CA VAL A 91 -2.98 3.99 -23.63
C VAL A 91 -2.10 4.71 -22.62
N TRP A 92 -1.33 3.95 -21.84
CA TRP A 92 -0.38 4.51 -20.88
C TRP A 92 0.73 5.31 -21.56
N ILE A 93 1.36 4.78 -22.61
CA ILE A 93 2.40 5.49 -23.38
C ILE A 93 1.84 6.79 -23.96
N THR A 94 0.62 6.75 -24.50
CA THR A 94 -0.05 7.95 -25.04
C THR A 94 -0.25 9.02 -23.98
N GLN A 95 -0.65 8.63 -22.76
CA GLN A 95 -0.80 9.54 -21.63
C GLN A 95 0.55 10.12 -21.18
N GLU A 96 1.60 9.30 -21.10
CA GLU A 96 2.95 9.75 -20.78
C GLU A 96 3.48 10.76 -21.80
N LEU A 97 3.34 10.48 -23.10
CA LEU A 97 3.78 11.39 -24.16
C LEU A 97 3.04 12.73 -24.10
N CYS A 98 1.71 12.69 -23.88
CA CYS A 98 0.89 13.89 -23.72
C CYS A 98 1.36 14.74 -22.52
N ALA A 99 1.56 14.10 -21.37
CA ALA A 99 2.02 14.77 -20.16
C ALA A 99 3.45 15.33 -20.32
N LEU A 100 4.34 14.58 -20.96
CA LEU A 100 5.73 14.98 -21.22
C LEU A 100 5.82 16.24 -22.10
N ARG A 101 5.05 16.30 -23.20
CA ARG A 101 5.05 17.47 -24.10
C ARG A 101 4.61 18.74 -23.36
N MET A 102 3.54 18.64 -22.58
CA MET A 102 3.04 19.78 -21.80
C MET A 102 4.04 20.21 -20.72
N THR A 103 4.63 19.27 -19.98
CA THR A 103 5.60 19.59 -18.94
C THR A 103 6.92 20.14 -19.50
N LYS A 104 7.40 19.65 -20.66
CA LYS A 104 8.54 20.25 -21.38
C LYS A 104 8.29 21.73 -21.70
N MET A 105 7.09 22.07 -22.19
CA MET A 105 6.71 23.45 -22.42
C MET A 105 6.73 24.28 -21.12
N LEU A 106 6.19 23.74 -20.02
CA LEU A 106 6.19 24.45 -18.71
C LEU A 106 7.62 24.71 -18.22
N ILE A 107 8.53 23.73 -18.34
CA ILE A 107 9.94 23.87 -17.97
C ILE A 107 10.64 24.90 -18.87
N LYS A 108 10.43 24.86 -20.20
CA LYS A 108 11.00 25.84 -21.16
C LYS A 108 10.55 27.28 -20.84
N LYS A 109 9.31 27.45 -20.40
CA LYS A 109 8.74 28.74 -19.95
C LYS A 109 9.10 29.10 -18.50
N GLN A 110 9.96 28.32 -17.83
CA GLN A 110 10.35 28.50 -16.43
C GLN A 110 9.16 28.54 -15.44
N LYS A 111 8.04 27.89 -15.80
CA LYS A 111 6.87 27.74 -14.93
C LYS A 111 7.03 26.53 -14.00
N TYR A 112 8.05 26.57 -13.15
CA TYR A 112 8.45 25.44 -12.30
C TYR A 112 7.36 24.96 -11.34
N TRP A 113 6.59 25.87 -10.75
CA TRP A 113 5.47 25.50 -9.88
C TRP A 113 4.37 24.75 -10.63
N GLU A 114 4.04 25.18 -11.85
CA GLU A 114 3.05 24.51 -12.70
C GLU A 114 3.54 23.14 -13.15
N ALA A 115 4.83 23.01 -13.47
CA ALA A 115 5.45 21.74 -13.79
C ALA A 115 5.41 20.81 -12.57
N TYR A 116 5.72 21.31 -11.37
CA TYR A 116 5.62 20.58 -10.12
C TYR A 116 4.19 20.08 -9.86
N ARG A 117 3.17 20.95 -9.90
CA ARG A 117 1.76 20.54 -9.74
C ARG A 117 1.32 19.51 -10.78
N SER A 118 1.75 19.67 -12.04
CA SER A 118 1.49 18.70 -13.11
C SER A 118 2.14 17.35 -12.82
N SER A 119 3.37 17.34 -12.30
CA SER A 119 4.06 16.10 -11.91
C SER A 119 3.41 15.40 -10.71
N MET A 120 2.82 16.14 -9.77
CA MET A 120 2.01 15.55 -8.70
C MET A 120 0.82 14.77 -9.27
N TYR A 121 0.12 15.35 -10.25
CA TYR A 121 -0.95 14.66 -10.97
C TYR A 121 -0.43 13.41 -11.66
N CYS A 122 0.72 13.49 -12.35
CA CYS A 122 1.35 12.35 -13.00
C CYS A 122 1.60 11.20 -12.00
N CYS A 123 2.18 11.46 -10.84
CA CYS A 123 2.38 10.44 -9.80
C CYS A 123 1.06 9.84 -9.29
N CYS A 124 0.00 10.65 -9.17
CA CYS A 124 -1.33 10.17 -8.77
C CYS A 124 -2.02 9.31 -9.85
N LYS A 125 -1.53 9.36 -11.09
CA LYS A 125 -2.04 8.57 -12.24
C LYS A 125 -1.07 7.48 -12.72
N GLY A 126 0.11 7.36 -12.10
CA GLY A 126 1.13 6.37 -12.48
C GLY A 126 1.94 6.74 -13.72
N LEU A 127 1.99 8.04 -14.07
CA LEU A 127 2.78 8.58 -15.19
C LEU A 127 4.20 8.95 -14.72
N TRP A 128 4.96 7.92 -14.34
CA TRP A 128 6.26 8.06 -13.69
C TRP A 128 7.37 8.60 -14.59
N PHE A 129 7.31 8.40 -15.91
CA PHE A 129 8.33 8.91 -16.83
C PHE A 129 8.33 10.44 -16.84
N THR A 130 7.14 11.02 -17.05
CA THR A 130 6.96 12.47 -17.03
C THR A 130 7.29 13.05 -15.66
N ALA A 131 6.85 12.41 -14.58
CA ALA A 131 7.16 12.87 -13.23
C ALA A 131 8.68 12.89 -12.96
N SER A 132 9.39 11.81 -13.32
CA SER A 132 10.84 11.71 -13.14
C SER A 132 11.59 12.76 -13.96
N PHE A 133 11.15 13.04 -15.19
CA PHE A 133 11.69 14.14 -16.01
C PHE A 133 11.56 15.49 -15.29
N VAL A 134 10.37 15.82 -14.79
CA VAL A 134 10.13 17.10 -14.10
C VAL A 134 10.95 17.19 -12.83
N PHE A 135 10.93 16.16 -11.97
CA PHE A 135 11.68 16.20 -10.71
C PHE A 135 13.18 16.29 -10.93
N ARG A 136 13.72 15.70 -12.00
CA ARG A 136 15.12 15.91 -12.39
C ARG A 136 15.39 17.38 -12.69
N LYS A 137 14.58 17.99 -13.55
CA LYS A 137 14.73 19.41 -13.91
C LYS A 137 14.56 20.35 -12.73
N LEU A 138 13.67 20.02 -11.79
CA LEU A 138 13.50 20.79 -10.56
C LEU A 138 14.67 20.59 -9.59
N ALA A 139 15.16 19.35 -9.42
CA ALA A 139 16.32 19.08 -8.58
C ALA A 139 17.57 19.85 -9.08
N ASP A 140 17.83 19.83 -10.39
CA ASP A 140 18.93 20.57 -11.01
C ASP A 140 18.78 22.09 -10.80
N ALA A 141 17.55 22.62 -10.87
CA ALA A 141 17.29 24.05 -10.73
C ALA A 141 17.33 24.57 -9.28
N PHE A 142 17.10 23.69 -8.29
CA PHE A 142 16.94 24.06 -6.87
C PHE A 142 17.88 23.28 -5.93
N GLU A 143 19.03 22.81 -6.42
CA GLU A 143 19.97 21.95 -5.69
C GLU A 143 20.42 22.55 -4.34
N ALA A 144 20.69 23.86 -4.29
CA ALA A 144 21.13 24.56 -3.08
C ALA A 144 19.98 25.01 -2.14
N GLY A 145 18.74 24.65 -2.44
CA GLY A 145 17.56 25.12 -1.71
C GLY A 145 17.24 24.34 -0.43
N SER A 146 16.41 24.94 0.44
CA SER A 146 15.87 24.31 1.66
C SER A 146 14.94 23.12 1.37
N PHE A 147 14.50 22.92 0.13
CA PHE A 147 13.65 21.79 -0.31
C PHE A 147 14.41 20.76 -1.15
N SER A 148 15.74 20.85 -1.22
CA SER A 148 16.59 19.96 -2.02
C SER A 148 16.40 18.48 -1.64
N PHE A 149 16.25 18.18 -0.35
CA PHE A 149 16.01 16.82 0.14
C PHE A 149 14.66 16.24 -0.33
N TRP A 150 13.62 17.08 -0.41
CA TRP A 150 12.29 16.69 -0.88
C TRP A 150 12.32 16.37 -2.38
N LEU A 151 12.92 17.27 -3.18
CA LEU A 151 13.09 17.06 -4.62
C LEU A 151 13.98 15.85 -4.91
N LYS A 152 15.06 15.65 -4.14
CA LYS A 152 15.93 14.47 -4.24
C LYS A 152 15.17 13.17 -3.95
N SER A 153 14.35 13.15 -2.89
CA SER A 153 13.48 12.01 -2.59
C SER A 153 12.51 11.73 -3.74
N LEU A 154 11.82 12.75 -4.25
CA LEU A 154 10.88 12.61 -5.37
C LEU A 154 11.56 12.11 -6.64
N LEU A 155 12.75 12.61 -6.96
CA LEU A 155 13.56 12.16 -8.10
C LEU A 155 13.95 10.69 -7.96
N LEU A 156 14.51 10.29 -6.81
CA LEU A 156 14.92 8.91 -6.56
C LEU A 156 13.72 7.94 -6.61
N PHE A 157 12.63 8.32 -5.96
CA PHE A 157 11.42 7.51 -5.91
C PHE A 157 10.77 7.35 -7.30
N SER A 158 10.55 8.45 -8.02
CA SER A 158 9.99 8.40 -9.38
C SER A 158 10.89 7.67 -10.37
N ALA A 159 12.22 7.79 -10.23
CA ALA A 159 13.18 7.05 -11.06
C ALA A 159 13.10 5.54 -10.82
N GLY A 160 12.89 5.10 -9.58
CA GLY A 160 12.66 3.69 -9.26
C GLY A 160 11.37 3.15 -9.89
N GLU A 161 10.26 3.89 -9.76
CA GLU A 161 8.95 3.46 -10.29
C GLU A 161 8.91 3.44 -11.83
N ILE A 162 9.56 4.39 -12.52
CA ILE A 162 9.65 4.31 -13.98
C ILE A 162 10.55 3.17 -14.43
N GLU A 163 11.67 2.91 -13.75
CA GLU A 163 12.52 1.76 -14.08
C GLU A 163 11.72 0.46 -13.95
N MET A 164 10.96 0.31 -12.86
CA MET A 164 10.05 -0.82 -12.67
C MET A 164 9.09 -0.98 -13.86
N LYS A 165 8.47 0.09 -14.34
CA LYS A 165 7.55 0.02 -15.49
C LYS A 165 8.23 -0.31 -16.80
N LEU A 166 9.44 0.21 -17.04
CA LEU A 166 10.19 -0.05 -18.26
C LEU A 166 10.77 -1.47 -18.32
N LEU A 167 10.88 -2.19 -17.19
CA LEU A 167 11.18 -3.63 -17.20
C LEU A 167 10.12 -4.42 -17.98
N PHE A 168 8.84 -4.13 -17.74
CA PHE A 168 7.72 -4.84 -18.36
C PHE A 168 7.34 -4.29 -19.73
N PHE A 169 7.61 -3.00 -19.98
CA PHE A 169 7.32 -2.32 -21.24
C PHE A 169 8.59 -1.78 -21.89
N SER A 170 9.57 -2.66 -22.13
CA SER A 170 10.89 -2.28 -22.66
C SER A 170 10.80 -1.51 -23.98
N SER A 171 9.85 -1.87 -24.85
CA SER A 171 9.55 -1.23 -26.12
C SER A 171 9.00 0.21 -25.98
N ALA A 172 8.42 0.57 -24.82
CA ALA A 172 8.03 1.94 -24.52
C ALA A 172 9.23 2.89 -24.38
N THR A 173 10.40 2.37 -23.98
CA THR A 173 11.63 3.14 -23.77
C THR A 173 12.00 3.93 -25.02
N ILE A 174 11.96 3.30 -26.19
CA ILE A 174 12.37 3.92 -27.46
C ILE A 174 11.52 5.15 -27.74
N LYS A 175 10.19 5.04 -27.57
CA LYS A 175 9.24 6.13 -27.82
C LYS A 175 9.41 7.28 -26.82
N LEU A 176 9.43 6.95 -25.53
CA LEU A 176 9.50 7.95 -24.46
C LEU A 176 10.83 8.72 -24.50
N VAL A 177 11.94 8.01 -24.72
CA VAL A 177 13.27 8.63 -24.86
C VAL A 177 13.39 9.40 -26.18
N GLY A 178 12.80 8.91 -27.26
CA GLY A 178 12.72 9.62 -28.54
C GLY A 178 12.04 10.98 -28.39
N GLU A 179 10.85 11.01 -27.79
CA GLU A 179 10.11 12.25 -27.53
C GLU A 179 10.85 13.20 -26.56
N LEU A 180 11.57 12.65 -25.58
CA LEU A 180 12.39 13.45 -24.68
C LEU A 180 13.48 14.23 -25.45
N LYS A 181 14.12 13.59 -26.44
CA LYS A 181 15.18 14.16 -27.27
C LYS A 181 14.70 15.11 -28.36
N MET A 182 13.43 15.05 -28.78
CA MET A 182 12.90 15.95 -29.80
C MET A 182 12.75 17.38 -29.26
N GLU A 183 13.26 18.39 -29.97
CA GLU A 183 13.18 19.82 -29.57
C GLU A 183 11.94 20.56 -30.09
N GLY A 184 10.98 19.86 -30.70
CA GLY A 184 9.76 20.48 -31.23
C GLY A 184 8.85 21.04 -30.15
N ASP A 185 8.43 22.30 -30.30
CA ASP A 185 7.25 22.83 -29.59
C ASP A 185 5.99 22.12 -30.08
N LEU A 186 5.00 21.95 -29.19
CA LEU A 186 3.69 21.29 -29.42
C LEU A 186 3.13 21.49 -30.85
N SER A 187 3.51 20.62 -31.77
CA SER A 187 2.91 20.52 -33.10
C SER A 187 1.43 20.16 -32.95
N GLU A 188 0.61 20.56 -33.93
CA GLU A 188 -0.86 20.67 -33.89
C GLU A 188 -1.62 19.45 -33.36
N ASP A 189 -1.01 18.27 -33.35
CA ASP A 189 -1.57 17.05 -32.80
C ASP A 189 -1.27 16.90 -31.30
N LEU A 190 -2.07 17.59 -30.47
CA LEU A 190 -2.26 17.30 -29.04
C LEU A 190 -2.60 15.84 -28.75
N TYR A 191 -2.96 15.09 -29.80
CA TYR A 191 -3.32 13.70 -29.76
C TYR A 191 -2.28 12.89 -30.53
N CYS A 192 -1.54 12.02 -29.85
CA CYS A 192 -0.74 11.02 -30.55
C CYS A 192 -1.68 10.18 -31.44
N ASN A 193 -1.38 10.12 -32.73
CA ASN A 193 -1.93 9.08 -33.59
C ASN A 193 -1.20 7.80 -33.22
N GLU A 194 -1.88 6.89 -32.49
CA GLU A 194 -1.41 5.51 -32.32
C GLU A 194 -1.23 4.94 -33.73
N THR A 195 0.01 4.61 -34.10
CA THR A 195 0.26 3.79 -35.29
C THR A 195 -0.09 2.34 -34.98
N ASP A 196 -0.57 1.56 -35.94
CA ASP A 196 -0.97 0.14 -35.72
C ASP A 196 0.16 -0.72 -35.12
N ALA A 197 1.42 -0.32 -35.27
CA ALA A 197 2.60 -0.92 -34.62
C ALA A 197 2.63 -0.75 -33.07
N ASP A 198 1.75 0.08 -32.51
CA ASP A 198 1.65 0.35 -31.06
C ASP A 198 0.78 -0.67 -30.33
N SER A 199 -0.02 -1.44 -31.08
CA SER A 199 -0.87 -2.52 -30.57
C SER A 199 -0.08 -3.80 -30.27
N THR A 200 1.13 -3.93 -30.83
CA THR A 200 2.03 -5.08 -30.68
C THR A 200 3.30 -4.69 -29.94
N LEU A 201 3.16 -4.04 -28.77
CA LEU A 201 4.28 -3.88 -27.85
C LEU A 201 4.72 -5.28 -27.41
N SER A 202 5.93 -5.68 -27.82
CA SER A 202 6.57 -6.93 -27.39
C SER A 202 6.60 -6.95 -25.86
N ARG A 203 5.72 -7.78 -25.28
CA ARG A 203 5.68 -8.09 -23.85
C ARG A 203 6.99 -8.80 -23.51
N SER A 204 7.67 -8.40 -22.44
CA SER A 204 8.74 -9.27 -21.92
C SER A 204 8.08 -10.60 -21.52
N SER A 205 8.53 -11.70 -22.11
CA SER A 205 7.88 -13.01 -21.95
C SER A 205 8.23 -13.67 -20.62
N GLU A 206 9.33 -13.28 -19.98
CA GLU A 206 9.87 -13.98 -18.82
C GLU A 206 10.25 -13.01 -17.70
N LEU A 207 9.81 -13.34 -16.47
CA LEU A 207 10.20 -12.66 -15.23
C LEU A 207 11.67 -12.97 -14.84
N HIS A 208 12.27 -13.98 -15.49
CA HIS A 208 13.63 -14.41 -15.25
C HIS A 208 14.62 -13.29 -15.52
N GLY A 209 15.52 -13.03 -14.56
CA GLY A 209 16.53 -11.97 -14.65
C GLY A 209 16.08 -10.57 -14.22
N PHE A 210 14.84 -10.37 -13.75
CA PHE A 210 14.39 -9.09 -13.18
C PHE A 210 14.82 -8.86 -11.73
N GLN A 211 15.22 -9.92 -11.02
CA GLN A 211 15.62 -9.87 -9.60
C GLN A 211 16.63 -8.76 -9.29
N ALA A 212 17.78 -8.76 -9.97
CA ALA A 212 18.85 -7.79 -9.70
C ALA A 212 18.36 -6.35 -9.88
N LYS A 213 17.58 -6.11 -10.94
CA LYS A 213 17.02 -4.77 -11.23
C LYS A 213 15.98 -4.35 -10.20
N ILE A 214 15.12 -5.26 -9.73
CA ILE A 214 14.14 -4.98 -8.68
C ILE A 214 14.84 -4.71 -7.33
N SER A 215 15.93 -5.42 -7.04
CA SER A 215 16.79 -5.15 -5.88
C SER A 215 17.40 -3.74 -5.96
N ASP A 216 17.91 -3.34 -7.12
CA ASP A 216 18.43 -1.97 -7.33
C ASP A 216 17.34 -0.90 -7.17
N ILE A 217 16.14 -1.15 -7.69
CA ILE A 217 14.97 -0.27 -7.50
C ILE A 217 14.60 -0.16 -6.02
N CYS A 218 14.65 -1.27 -5.28
CA CYS A 218 14.44 -1.29 -3.84
C CYS A 218 15.48 -0.42 -3.11
N GLY A 219 16.77 -0.59 -3.45
CA GLY A 219 17.85 0.24 -2.92
C GLY A 219 17.64 1.73 -3.20
N ARG A 220 17.18 2.09 -4.39
CA ARG A 220 16.85 3.49 -4.74
C ARG A 220 15.66 4.03 -3.96
N THR A 221 14.65 3.20 -3.70
CA THR A 221 13.48 3.55 -2.89
C THR A 221 13.90 3.84 -1.44
N LEU A 222 14.81 3.04 -0.89
CA LEU A 222 15.41 3.28 0.42
C LEU A 222 16.20 4.59 0.46
N LEU A 223 16.98 4.89 -0.59
CA LEU A 223 17.69 6.17 -0.70
C LEU A 223 16.75 7.38 -0.76
N ALA A 224 15.57 7.25 -1.38
CA ALA A 224 14.56 8.29 -1.34
C ALA A 224 14.11 8.58 0.09
N ASN A 225 13.85 7.54 0.88
CA ASN A 225 13.49 7.68 2.29
C ASN A 225 14.62 8.33 3.12
N ASN A 226 15.88 7.92 2.87
CA ASN A 226 17.05 8.47 3.55
C ASN A 226 17.24 9.97 3.24
N ALA A 227 16.91 10.42 2.03
CA ALA A 227 16.93 11.84 1.69
C ALA A 227 15.95 12.63 2.57
N LEU A 228 14.73 12.13 2.81
CA LEU A 228 13.78 12.79 3.73
C LEU A 228 14.28 12.79 5.19
N ALA A 229 14.93 11.71 5.60
CA ALA A 229 15.49 11.57 6.95
C ALA A 229 16.63 12.57 7.24
N SER A 230 17.33 13.05 6.21
CA SER A 230 18.41 14.05 6.37
C SER A 230 17.92 15.49 6.58
N SER A 231 16.61 15.72 6.62
CA SER A 231 16.06 17.05 6.91
C SER A 231 16.35 17.46 8.36
N ALA A 232 16.89 18.67 8.55
CA ALA A 232 17.25 19.20 9.87
C ALA A 232 16.05 19.76 10.65
N SER A 233 14.92 19.99 9.98
CA SER A 233 13.68 20.51 10.55
C SER A 233 12.75 19.36 10.95
N SER A 234 12.70 19.09 12.26
CA SER A 234 11.76 18.24 13.01
C SER A 234 11.47 16.81 12.49
N ASP A 235 11.58 15.82 13.39
CA ASP A 235 11.31 14.38 13.13
C ASP A 235 9.88 14.06 12.63
N HIS A 236 9.00 15.07 12.53
CA HIS A 236 7.55 14.88 12.32
C HIS A 236 7.00 15.44 11.00
N ASP A 237 7.79 16.15 10.18
CA ASP A 237 7.28 16.85 8.99
C ASP A 237 7.02 15.93 7.77
N PHE A 238 7.68 14.76 7.73
CA PHE A 238 7.59 13.78 6.62
C PHE A 238 7.09 12.40 7.05
N VAL A 239 6.38 12.29 8.18
CA VAL A 239 6.00 10.98 8.75
C VAL A 239 5.21 10.14 7.74
N PHE A 240 4.20 10.73 7.10
CA PHE A 240 3.41 10.03 6.08
C PHE A 240 4.28 9.55 4.91
N GLN A 241 5.11 10.44 4.36
CA GLN A 241 5.93 10.16 3.18
C GLN A 241 6.96 9.08 3.48
N ARG A 242 7.66 9.19 4.62
CA ARG A 242 8.66 8.22 5.05
C ARG A 242 8.03 6.85 5.31
N TRP A 243 6.88 6.81 5.98
CA TRP A 243 6.16 5.55 6.21
C TRP A 243 5.70 4.93 4.89
N PHE A 244 5.07 5.72 4.00
CA PHE A 244 4.62 5.25 2.70
C PHE A 244 5.76 4.69 1.83
N ILE A 245 6.90 5.40 1.76
CA ILE A 245 8.09 4.93 1.02
C ILE A 245 8.66 3.65 1.65
N SER A 246 8.72 3.57 2.99
CA SER A 246 9.15 2.36 3.70
C SER A 246 8.26 1.15 3.34
N LEU A 247 6.93 1.31 3.31
CA LEU A 247 6.02 0.23 2.92
C LEU A 247 6.25 -0.23 1.47
N ARG A 248 6.50 0.71 0.55
CA ARG A 248 6.85 0.38 -0.83
C ARG A 248 8.19 -0.36 -0.92
N SER A 249 9.20 0.06 -0.17
CA SER A 249 10.50 -0.64 -0.09
C SER A 249 10.32 -2.06 0.42
N SER A 250 9.60 -2.25 1.53
CA SER A 250 9.35 -3.59 2.09
C SER A 250 8.55 -4.48 1.14
N PHE A 251 7.62 -3.92 0.36
CA PHE A 251 6.94 -4.67 -0.70
C PHE A 251 7.93 -5.15 -1.77
N LEU A 252 8.83 -4.28 -2.25
CA LEU A 252 9.82 -4.63 -3.26
C LEU A 252 10.79 -5.73 -2.76
N GLU A 253 11.19 -5.69 -1.49
CA GLU A 253 11.99 -6.76 -0.89
C GLU A 253 11.29 -8.12 -0.90
N VAL A 254 9.99 -8.14 -0.58
CA VAL A 254 9.21 -9.40 -0.63
C VAL A 254 9.07 -9.86 -2.07
N LEU A 255 8.83 -8.94 -3.01
CA LEU A 255 8.76 -9.25 -4.43
C LEU A 255 10.06 -9.89 -4.94
N THR A 256 11.23 -9.36 -4.57
CA THR A 256 12.53 -9.95 -4.91
C THR A 256 12.62 -11.39 -4.41
N LYS A 257 12.23 -11.65 -3.15
CA LYS A 257 12.22 -13.01 -2.57
C LYS A 257 11.29 -13.97 -3.30
N VAL A 258 10.10 -13.51 -3.70
CA VAL A 258 9.16 -14.34 -4.48
C VAL A 258 9.75 -14.67 -5.86
N LEU A 259 10.43 -13.71 -6.50
CA LEU A 259 11.12 -13.97 -7.77
C LEU A 259 12.31 -14.92 -7.60
N ASP A 260 13.02 -14.88 -6.47
CA ASP A 260 14.11 -15.82 -6.17
C ASP A 260 13.60 -17.25 -6.10
N ILE A 261 12.45 -17.45 -5.45
CA ILE A 261 11.76 -18.74 -5.37
C ILE A 261 11.38 -19.23 -6.78
N LEU A 262 10.79 -18.36 -7.61
CA LEU A 262 10.43 -18.70 -8.99
C LEU A 262 11.65 -19.02 -9.87
N ASN A 263 12.76 -18.29 -9.70
CA ASN A 263 13.99 -18.52 -10.45
C ASN A 263 14.71 -19.81 -10.01
N ALA A 264 14.79 -20.07 -8.71
CA ALA A 264 15.40 -21.28 -8.16
C ALA A 264 14.73 -22.54 -8.73
N HIS A 265 13.40 -22.50 -8.90
CA HIS A 265 12.65 -23.60 -9.50
C HIS A 265 13.00 -23.84 -10.99
N SER A 266 13.06 -22.78 -11.80
CA SER A 266 13.44 -22.89 -13.23
C SER A 266 14.83 -23.51 -13.43
N SER A 267 15.76 -23.25 -12.50
CA SER A 267 17.10 -23.82 -12.54
C SER A 267 17.14 -25.31 -12.15
N TYR A 268 16.20 -25.75 -11.32
CA TYR A 268 16.05 -27.15 -10.91
C TYR A 268 15.51 -28.01 -12.06
N GLU A 269 14.50 -27.51 -12.80
CA GLU A 269 13.95 -28.16 -14.00
C GLU A 269 15.04 -28.44 -15.06
N ALA A 270 15.99 -27.52 -15.22
CA ALA A 270 17.07 -27.66 -16.19
C ALA A 270 18.11 -28.74 -15.82
N ARG A 271 18.13 -29.22 -14.57
CA ARG A 271 19.22 -30.06 -14.04
C ARG A 271 18.93 -31.56 -13.99
N GLY A 272 17.67 -31.99 -14.04
CA GLY A 272 17.30 -33.41 -14.22
C GLY A 272 17.73 -34.39 -13.11
N ASP A 273 18.14 -33.92 -11.92
CA ASP A 273 18.58 -34.78 -10.82
C ASP A 273 17.37 -35.27 -9.98
N HIS A 274 16.91 -36.49 -10.25
CA HIS A 274 15.80 -37.13 -9.54
C HIS A 274 16.33 -38.09 -8.46
N LEU A 275 15.82 -37.97 -7.21
CA LEU A 275 15.31 -39.08 -6.37
C LEU A 275 15.48 -38.93 -4.84
N SER A 276 16.33 -38.03 -4.32
CA SER A 276 16.45 -37.84 -2.84
C SER A 276 16.36 -36.39 -2.35
N LEU A 277 16.54 -35.40 -3.23
CA LEU A 277 16.49 -33.96 -2.92
C LEU A 277 15.09 -33.33 -3.08
N SER A 278 14.13 -34.06 -3.63
CA SER A 278 12.79 -33.56 -4.00
C SER A 278 11.97 -33.08 -2.81
N GLY A 279 11.90 -33.86 -1.72
CA GLY A 279 11.02 -33.55 -0.58
C GLY A 279 11.49 -32.37 0.27
N GLU A 280 12.80 -32.25 0.52
CA GLU A 280 13.37 -31.14 1.31
C GLU A 280 13.30 -29.82 0.53
N PHE A 281 13.57 -29.86 -0.78
CA PHE A 281 13.41 -28.70 -1.65
C PHE A 281 11.96 -28.20 -1.69
N VAL A 282 10.96 -29.09 -1.89
CA VAL A 282 9.54 -28.71 -1.86
C VAL A 282 9.18 -28.05 -0.54
N LYS A 283 9.61 -28.65 0.57
CA LYS A 283 9.38 -28.12 1.92
C LYS A 283 9.96 -26.71 2.10
N ASP A 284 11.20 -26.48 1.68
CA ASP A 284 11.85 -25.17 1.80
C ASP A 284 11.15 -24.10 0.96
N GLN A 285 10.69 -24.46 -0.25
CA GLN A 285 9.94 -23.53 -1.10
C GLN A 285 8.57 -23.19 -0.51
N VAL A 286 7.83 -24.17 0.02
CA VAL A 286 6.55 -23.96 0.70
C VAL A 286 6.73 -22.99 1.88
N LEU A 287 7.70 -23.26 2.75
CA LEU A 287 7.99 -22.40 3.91
C LEU A 287 8.41 -20.98 3.50
N ALA A 288 9.21 -20.85 2.45
CA ALA A 288 9.64 -19.55 1.94
C ALA A 288 8.47 -18.73 1.38
N LEU A 289 7.55 -19.37 0.66
CA LEU A 289 6.33 -18.74 0.14
C LEU A 289 5.36 -18.36 1.26
N ASP A 290 5.14 -19.23 2.24
CA ASP A 290 4.32 -18.91 3.41
C ASP A 290 4.87 -17.72 4.20
N HIS A 291 6.19 -17.65 4.33
CA HIS A 291 6.85 -16.51 4.97
C HIS A 291 6.69 -15.21 4.14
N CYS A 292 6.72 -15.29 2.81
CA CYS A 292 6.44 -14.16 1.93
C CYS A 292 4.97 -13.72 2.03
N SER A 293 4.04 -14.68 2.06
CA SER A 293 2.61 -14.42 2.23
C SER A 293 2.31 -13.72 3.56
N LEU A 294 2.91 -14.17 4.66
CA LEU A 294 2.78 -13.50 5.96
C LEU A 294 3.24 -12.04 5.89
N ARG A 295 4.43 -11.79 5.32
CA ARG A 295 4.94 -10.41 5.17
C ARG A 295 4.03 -9.54 4.31
N LEU A 296 3.45 -10.08 3.24
CA LEU A 296 2.50 -9.35 2.39
C LEU A 296 1.19 -9.04 3.14
N SER A 297 0.70 -9.96 3.97
CA SER A 297 -0.45 -9.71 4.84
C SER A 297 -0.16 -8.62 5.87
N ASP A 298 1.03 -8.63 6.48
CA ASP A 298 1.45 -7.59 7.43
C ASP A 298 1.59 -6.23 6.74
N LEU A 299 2.06 -6.20 5.49
CA LEU A 299 2.08 -4.97 4.67
C LEU A 299 0.66 -4.44 4.39
N ALA A 300 -0.29 -5.32 4.07
CA ALA A 300 -1.68 -4.91 3.87
C ALA A 300 -2.25 -4.21 5.11
N LYS A 301 -2.08 -4.81 6.29
CA LYS A 301 -2.49 -4.23 7.58
C LYS A 301 -1.73 -2.94 7.91
N SER A 302 -0.47 -2.84 7.52
CA SER A 302 0.33 -1.62 7.70
C SER A 302 -0.17 -0.46 6.84
N TYR A 303 -0.66 -0.72 5.62
CA TYR A 303 -1.33 0.29 4.81
C TYR A 303 -2.67 0.72 5.42
N ASP A 304 -3.46 -0.22 5.95
CA ASP A 304 -4.69 0.13 6.67
C ASP A 304 -4.39 1.02 7.89
N LEU A 305 -3.35 0.68 8.64
CA LEU A 305 -2.90 1.50 9.78
C LEU A 305 -2.42 2.89 9.33
N LEU A 306 -1.69 2.98 8.22
CA LEU A 306 -1.28 4.27 7.63
C LEU A 306 -2.51 5.13 7.32
N ALA A 307 -3.55 4.55 6.72
CA ALA A 307 -4.80 5.25 6.43
C ALA A 307 -5.53 5.68 7.71
N ALA A 308 -5.68 4.76 8.68
CA ALA A 308 -6.35 5.03 9.95
C ALA A 308 -5.62 6.09 10.80
N SER A 309 -4.31 6.27 10.61
CA SER A 309 -3.49 7.20 11.38
C SER A 309 -3.49 8.63 10.84
N HIS A 310 -4.03 8.88 9.65
CA HIS A 310 -4.02 10.20 9.00
C HIS A 310 -5.46 10.66 8.72
N MET A 311 -6.09 11.20 9.76
CA MET A 311 -7.52 11.58 9.79
C MET A 311 -7.94 12.61 8.73
N ASP A 312 -7.01 13.38 8.18
CA ASP A 312 -7.26 14.38 7.13
C ASP A 312 -7.06 13.83 5.71
N LEU A 313 -6.93 12.51 5.56
CA LEU A 313 -6.97 11.83 4.27
C LEU A 313 -8.33 12.06 3.60
N GLU A 314 -8.28 12.67 2.41
CA GLU A 314 -9.45 12.77 1.52
C GLU A 314 -9.90 11.38 1.07
N ARG A 315 -11.20 11.22 0.74
CA ARG A 315 -11.79 9.95 0.30
C ARG A 315 -10.98 9.26 -0.82
N HIS A 316 -10.48 10.01 -1.81
CA HIS A 316 -9.63 9.46 -2.88
C HIS A 316 -8.22 9.04 -2.42
N GLY A 317 -7.65 9.76 -1.44
CA GLY A 317 -6.40 9.37 -0.81
C GLY A 317 -6.56 8.05 -0.05
N SER A 318 -7.66 7.92 0.69
CA SER A 318 -8.02 6.68 1.39
C SER A 318 -8.23 5.51 0.42
N SER A 319 -8.96 5.70 -0.68
CA SER A 319 -9.12 4.66 -1.72
C SER A 319 -7.78 4.25 -2.34
N SER A 320 -6.85 5.19 -2.55
CA SER A 320 -5.52 4.87 -3.10
C SER A 320 -4.69 3.99 -2.17
N ILE A 321 -4.76 4.21 -0.85
CA ILE A 321 -4.08 3.38 0.16
C ILE A 321 -4.79 2.03 0.30
N ALA A 322 -6.13 2.02 0.33
CA ALA A 322 -6.95 0.80 0.35
C ALA A 322 -6.60 -0.14 -0.81
N ARG A 323 -6.41 0.42 -2.01
CA ARG A 323 -5.96 -0.34 -3.18
C ARG A 323 -4.61 -1.02 -2.95
N LEU A 324 -3.64 -0.33 -2.37
CA LEU A 324 -2.33 -0.91 -2.07
C LEU A 324 -2.43 -2.02 -1.01
N ALA A 325 -3.27 -1.83 0.01
CA ALA A 325 -3.56 -2.85 1.01
C ALA A 325 -4.19 -4.09 0.38
N PHE A 326 -5.20 -3.90 -0.48
CA PHE A 326 -5.83 -4.98 -1.24
C PHE A 326 -4.84 -5.71 -2.15
N MET A 327 -4.00 -4.98 -2.89
CA MET A 327 -2.99 -5.58 -3.76
C MET A 327 -2.01 -6.46 -2.97
N CYS A 328 -1.60 -6.03 -1.77
CA CYS A 328 -0.78 -6.84 -0.88
C CYS A 328 -1.54 -8.07 -0.36
N SER A 329 -2.81 -7.92 0.02
CA SER A 329 -3.69 -9.02 0.47
C SER A 329 -3.91 -10.07 -0.63
N LEU A 330 -4.20 -9.63 -1.85
CA LEU A 330 -4.34 -10.48 -3.03
C LEU A 330 -3.05 -11.26 -3.29
N LEU A 331 -1.89 -10.59 -3.28
CA LEU A 331 -0.63 -11.28 -3.51
C LEU A 331 -0.29 -12.23 -2.35
N ALA A 332 -0.59 -11.87 -1.10
CA ALA A 332 -0.45 -12.76 0.05
C ALA A 332 -1.27 -14.04 -0.14
N PHE A 333 -2.52 -13.91 -0.57
CA PHE A 333 -3.38 -15.03 -0.92
C PHE A 333 -2.77 -15.86 -2.05
N CYS A 334 -2.36 -15.24 -3.15
CA CYS A 334 -1.79 -15.96 -4.28
C CYS A 334 -0.52 -16.73 -3.93
N THR A 335 0.36 -16.14 -3.12
CA THR A 335 1.60 -16.77 -2.66
C THR A 335 1.35 -17.95 -1.70
N ALA A 336 0.37 -17.85 -0.80
CA ALA A 336 0.01 -18.96 0.08
C ALA A 336 -0.70 -20.08 -0.68
N TYR A 337 -1.67 -19.72 -1.52
CA TYR A 337 -2.52 -20.70 -2.19
C TYR A 337 -1.87 -21.34 -3.42
N SER A 338 -0.78 -20.79 -3.95
CA SER A 338 0.05 -21.49 -4.94
C SER A 338 0.67 -22.78 -4.39
N VAL A 339 0.75 -22.94 -3.07
CA VAL A 339 1.27 -24.15 -2.41
C VAL A 339 0.23 -24.90 -1.58
N TYR A 340 -1.05 -24.64 -1.83
CA TYR A 340 -2.16 -25.21 -1.04
C TYR A 340 -2.24 -26.75 -1.11
N PHE A 341 -1.77 -27.35 -2.21
CA PHE A 341 -1.69 -28.80 -2.40
C PHE A 341 -0.87 -29.51 -1.30
N SER A 342 0.01 -28.78 -0.60
CA SER A 342 0.84 -29.31 0.49
C SER A 342 0.04 -29.98 1.62
N LYS A 343 -1.23 -29.61 1.81
CA LYS A 343 -2.14 -30.29 2.76
C LYS A 343 -2.45 -31.75 2.41
N ALA A 344 -2.33 -32.12 1.14
CA ALA A 344 -2.53 -33.48 0.65
C ALA A 344 -1.22 -34.28 0.58
N CYS A 345 -0.06 -33.63 0.69
CA CYS A 345 1.26 -34.27 0.71
C CYS A 345 1.65 -34.67 2.14
N ASN A 346 1.57 -35.96 2.50
CA ASN A 346 2.04 -36.49 3.80
C ASN A 346 3.53 -36.21 4.10
N TYR A 347 4.33 -35.84 3.09
CA TYR A 347 5.74 -35.44 3.23
C TYR A 347 5.93 -34.04 3.85
N VAL A 348 4.90 -33.19 3.80
CA VAL A 348 4.95 -31.78 4.21
C VAL A 348 4.30 -31.56 5.59
N GLU A 349 3.63 -32.58 6.14
CA GLU A 349 2.88 -32.55 7.43
C GLU A 349 3.74 -32.17 8.67
N TYR A 350 5.07 -32.13 8.53
CA TYR A 350 6.01 -31.70 9.58
C TYR A 350 6.58 -30.29 9.40
N CYS A 351 6.04 -29.48 8.48
CA CYS A 351 6.46 -28.09 8.33
C CYS A 351 5.91 -27.25 9.49
N LYS A 352 6.79 -26.87 10.42
CA LYS A 352 6.45 -25.86 11.43
C LYS A 352 6.32 -24.51 10.71
N LEU A 353 5.09 -24.21 10.29
CA LEU A 353 4.72 -22.88 9.80
C LEU A 353 5.13 -21.82 10.83
N PRO A 354 5.42 -20.58 10.39
CA PRO A 354 5.59 -19.47 11.31
C PRO A 354 4.42 -19.44 12.29
N LYS A 355 4.67 -19.29 13.60
CA LYS A 355 3.62 -19.38 14.63
C LYS A 355 2.43 -18.43 14.40
N ARG A 356 2.62 -17.35 13.64
CA ARG A 356 1.61 -16.35 13.28
C ARG A 356 0.88 -16.62 11.97
N PHE A 357 1.34 -17.58 11.18
CA PHE A 357 0.83 -17.83 9.84
C PHE A 357 -0.36 -18.79 9.86
N SER A 358 -1.41 -18.44 9.14
CA SER A 358 -2.59 -19.28 8.93
C SER A 358 -3.19 -18.98 7.56
N HIS A 359 -3.28 -20.01 6.72
CA HIS A 359 -3.96 -19.91 5.42
C HIS A 359 -5.38 -19.35 5.54
N ALA A 360 -6.11 -19.74 6.59
CA ALA A 360 -7.45 -19.22 6.86
C ALA A 360 -7.44 -17.72 7.15
N SER A 361 -6.44 -17.22 7.90
CA SER A 361 -6.34 -15.78 8.18
C SER A 361 -6.01 -14.95 6.92
N ILE A 362 -5.20 -15.49 6.01
CA ILE A 362 -4.89 -14.85 4.72
C ILE A 362 -6.15 -14.79 3.85
N LEU A 363 -6.88 -15.91 3.74
CA LEU A 363 -8.14 -15.98 3.01
C LEU A 363 -9.20 -15.02 3.59
N GLN A 364 -9.32 -14.96 4.92
CA GLN A 364 -10.25 -14.06 5.60
C GLN A 364 -9.95 -12.59 5.32
N ASP A 365 -8.67 -12.20 5.29
CA ASP A 365 -8.28 -10.82 5.01
C ASP A 365 -8.69 -10.41 3.59
N LEU A 366 -8.38 -11.24 2.58
CA LEU A 366 -8.80 -10.97 1.19
C LEU A 366 -10.33 -10.99 1.07
N TYR A 367 -11.00 -11.98 1.66
CA TYR A 367 -12.45 -12.09 1.65
C TYR A 367 -13.11 -10.81 2.17
N GLY A 368 -12.70 -10.32 3.34
CA GLY A 368 -13.29 -9.12 3.93
C GLY A 368 -13.17 -7.87 3.04
N ARG A 369 -12.08 -7.78 2.26
CA ARG A 369 -11.85 -6.64 1.36
C ARG A 369 -12.66 -6.71 0.06
N VAL A 370 -13.09 -7.91 -0.33
CA VAL A 370 -13.95 -8.15 -1.51
C VAL A 370 -15.43 -8.19 -1.12
N ASP A 371 -15.74 -8.58 0.11
CA ASP A 371 -17.11 -8.77 0.61
C ASP A 371 -17.94 -7.49 0.44
N GLY A 372 -19.11 -7.63 -0.20
CA GLY A 372 -19.96 -6.51 -0.59
C GLY A 372 -19.61 -5.80 -1.90
N SER A 373 -18.50 -6.13 -2.58
CA SER A 373 -18.08 -5.50 -3.85
C SER A 373 -18.26 -6.40 -5.08
N ASP A 374 -17.80 -7.65 -5.02
CA ASP A 374 -17.89 -8.61 -6.12
C ASP A 374 -18.36 -9.99 -5.63
N TRP A 375 -19.63 -10.30 -5.86
CA TRP A 375 -20.25 -11.54 -5.39
C TRP A 375 -19.63 -12.79 -6.04
N GLN A 376 -19.11 -12.68 -7.27
CA GLN A 376 -18.57 -13.81 -8.00
C GLN A 376 -17.22 -14.20 -7.40
N VAL A 377 -16.34 -13.24 -7.16
CA VAL A 377 -15.06 -13.49 -6.47
C VAL A 377 -15.31 -14.02 -5.06
N VAL A 378 -16.27 -13.45 -4.31
CA VAL A 378 -16.67 -13.96 -2.99
C VAL A 378 -17.11 -15.42 -3.04
N SER A 379 -17.91 -15.79 -4.04
CA SER A 379 -18.39 -17.17 -4.21
C SER A 379 -17.25 -18.17 -4.48
N GLN A 380 -16.24 -17.75 -5.24
CA GLN A 380 -15.05 -18.54 -5.53
C GLN A 380 -14.14 -18.66 -4.30
N LEU A 381 -13.92 -17.55 -3.57
CA LEU A 381 -13.15 -17.56 -2.33
C LEU A 381 -13.76 -18.49 -1.27
N ARG A 382 -15.09 -18.63 -1.23
CA ARG A 382 -15.77 -19.59 -0.34
C ARG A 382 -15.43 -21.04 -0.63
N GLN A 383 -15.03 -21.39 -1.85
CA GLN A 383 -14.68 -22.77 -2.21
C GLN A 383 -13.39 -23.23 -1.54
N PHE A 384 -12.48 -22.30 -1.19
CA PHE A 384 -11.30 -22.60 -0.39
C PHE A 384 -11.59 -22.82 1.11
N MET A 385 -12.84 -22.61 1.56
CA MET A 385 -13.23 -22.68 2.97
C MET A 385 -13.76 -24.07 3.32
N SER A 386 -13.12 -24.75 4.29
CA SER A 386 -13.50 -26.10 4.72
C SER A 386 -14.65 -26.16 5.74
N THR A 387 -15.09 -25.02 6.29
CA THR A 387 -16.20 -24.93 7.27
C THR A 387 -17.04 -23.68 7.04
N SER A 388 -18.34 -23.77 7.36
CA SER A 388 -19.24 -22.62 7.37
C SER A 388 -18.76 -21.62 8.43
N PHE A 389 -18.37 -20.44 7.99
CA PHE A 389 -18.07 -19.32 8.88
C PHE A 389 -19.33 -18.94 9.66
N ASP A 390 -19.38 -19.26 10.95
CA ASP A 390 -20.27 -18.59 11.88
C ASP A 390 -19.83 -17.12 12.02
N GLU A 391 -20.81 -16.22 11.93
CA GLU A 391 -20.74 -14.75 12.07
C GLU A 391 -19.32 -14.20 12.28
N LEU A 392 -18.62 -13.98 11.17
CA LEU A 392 -17.25 -13.51 11.20
C LEU A 392 -17.22 -12.02 11.52
N ASP A 393 -16.69 -11.69 12.69
CA ASP A 393 -16.32 -10.33 13.06
C ASP A 393 -15.15 -9.86 12.20
N SER A 394 -15.45 -9.39 11.00
CA SER A 394 -14.48 -8.73 10.16
C SER A 394 -13.90 -7.57 10.96
N LEU A 395 -12.61 -7.69 11.29
CA LEU A 395 -11.82 -6.66 11.96
C LEU A 395 -11.58 -5.45 11.05
N GLN A 396 -12.29 -5.33 9.94
CA GLN A 396 -12.05 -4.33 8.92
C GLN A 396 -12.88 -3.07 9.19
N SER A 397 -12.25 -2.13 9.89
CA SER A 397 -12.59 -0.72 9.76
C SER A 397 -12.30 -0.29 8.32
N SER A 398 -13.33 -0.34 7.47
CA SER A 398 -13.54 0.58 6.35
C SER A 398 -12.32 0.98 5.51
N THR A 399 -11.80 0.07 4.69
CA THR A 399 -11.02 0.42 3.49
C THR A 399 -11.59 -0.32 2.28
N TRP A 400 -12.88 -0.08 2.01
CA TRP A 400 -13.51 -0.56 0.78
C TRP A 400 -12.94 0.18 -0.42
N ILE A 401 -12.66 -0.57 -1.47
CA ILE A 401 -12.35 -0.02 -2.78
C ILE A 401 -13.70 0.37 -3.41
N SER A 402 -13.78 1.58 -3.98
CA SER A 402 -15.00 1.99 -4.69
C SER A 402 -15.07 1.18 -5.99
N GLY A 403 -16.25 0.86 -6.51
CA GLY A 403 -16.37 0.19 -7.82
C GLY A 403 -16.25 1.14 -9.01
N SER A 404 -15.97 2.43 -8.79
CA SER A 404 -16.26 3.50 -9.76
C SER A 404 -15.09 3.85 -10.68
N CYS A 405 -13.83 3.60 -10.29
CA CYS A 405 -12.67 3.94 -11.11
C CYS A 405 -12.22 2.79 -12.04
N ASN A 406 -11.72 3.11 -13.24
CA ASN A 406 -11.19 2.11 -14.19
C ASN A 406 -10.11 1.22 -13.56
N LEU A 407 -9.21 1.81 -12.75
CA LEU A 407 -8.14 1.08 -12.09
C LEU A 407 -8.64 0.09 -11.03
N GLU A 408 -9.80 0.36 -10.43
CA GLU A 408 -10.43 -0.54 -9.46
C GLU A 408 -11.05 -1.74 -10.20
N LYS A 409 -11.65 -1.53 -11.38
CA LYS A 409 -12.15 -2.61 -12.24
C LYS A 409 -11.06 -3.53 -12.75
N ASP A 410 -9.93 -2.96 -13.17
CA ASP A 410 -8.75 -3.71 -13.59
C ASP A 410 -8.23 -4.61 -12.46
N LEU A 411 -8.23 -4.09 -11.24
CA LEU A 411 -7.81 -4.83 -10.05
C LEU A 411 -8.78 -5.96 -9.69
N TYR A 412 -10.10 -5.75 -9.74
CA TYR A 412 -11.08 -6.83 -9.53
C TYR A 412 -10.97 -7.90 -10.62
N SER A 413 -10.71 -7.50 -11.86
CA SER A 413 -10.44 -8.44 -12.96
C SER A 413 -9.19 -9.28 -12.70
N LEU A 414 -8.15 -8.71 -12.10
CA LEU A 414 -6.95 -9.45 -11.67
C LEU A 414 -7.28 -10.42 -10.55
N CYS A 415 -8.05 -9.97 -9.56
CA CYS A 415 -8.46 -10.78 -8.44
C CYS A 415 -9.28 -11.99 -8.92
N HIS A 416 -10.26 -11.77 -9.79
CA HIS A 416 -11.05 -12.84 -10.41
C HIS A 416 -10.17 -13.84 -11.16
N PHE A 417 -9.27 -13.36 -12.02
CA PHE A 417 -8.32 -14.21 -12.74
C PHE A 417 -7.46 -15.04 -11.76
N ALA A 418 -6.89 -14.40 -10.74
CA ALA A 418 -6.00 -15.06 -9.79
C ALA A 418 -6.72 -16.14 -8.97
N VAL A 419 -7.90 -15.82 -8.43
CA VAL A 419 -8.71 -16.75 -7.64
C VAL A 419 -9.15 -17.94 -8.50
N ALA A 420 -9.64 -17.69 -9.72
CA ALA A 420 -10.06 -18.75 -10.64
C ALA A 420 -8.89 -19.65 -11.08
N SER A 421 -7.72 -19.07 -11.39
CA SER A 421 -6.53 -19.86 -11.77
C SER A 421 -6.02 -20.73 -10.62
N LEU A 422 -6.04 -20.22 -9.40
CA LEU A 422 -5.61 -21.00 -8.22
C LEU A 422 -6.62 -22.09 -7.83
N LEU A 423 -7.93 -21.84 -7.99
CA LEU A 423 -8.94 -22.88 -7.82
C LEU A 423 -8.70 -24.03 -8.79
N GLY A 424 -8.46 -23.73 -10.07
CA GLY A 424 -8.17 -24.75 -11.07
C GLY A 424 -6.97 -25.63 -10.72
N VAL A 425 -5.90 -25.06 -10.17
CA VAL A 425 -4.73 -25.83 -9.69
C VAL A 425 -5.09 -26.71 -8.49
N CYS A 426 -5.89 -26.20 -7.56
CA CYS A 426 -6.33 -26.97 -6.39
C CYS A 426 -7.21 -28.15 -6.81
N ASP A 427 -8.19 -27.91 -7.68
CA ASP A 427 -9.11 -28.94 -8.19
C ASP A 427 -8.35 -30.04 -8.94
N SER A 428 -7.34 -29.67 -9.76
CA SER A 428 -6.51 -30.66 -10.44
C SER A 428 -5.68 -31.50 -9.47
N ALA A 429 -5.11 -30.88 -8.42
CA ALA A 429 -4.30 -31.58 -7.43
C ALA A 429 -5.14 -32.55 -6.58
N GLU A 430 -6.39 -32.21 -6.28
CA GLU A 430 -7.32 -33.10 -5.57
C GLU A 430 -7.80 -34.27 -6.45
N ALA A 431 -8.01 -34.03 -7.74
CA ALA A 431 -8.44 -35.05 -8.70
C ALA A 431 -7.36 -36.11 -8.97
N GLU A 432 -6.08 -35.72 -9.03
CA GLU A 432 -4.96 -36.62 -9.37
C GLU A 432 -4.51 -37.51 -8.21
N LYS A 433 -5.02 -37.30 -6.98
CA LYS A 433 -4.64 -38.05 -5.75
C LYS A 433 -3.11 -38.21 -5.62
N ILE A 434 -2.46 -37.14 -5.16
CA ILE A 434 -1.03 -37.09 -4.84
C ILE A 434 -0.61 -38.32 -4.00
N GLN A 435 0.24 -39.18 -4.55
CA GLN A 435 0.67 -40.44 -3.93
C GLN A 435 2.17 -40.47 -3.65
N ASN A 436 2.99 -39.72 -4.39
CA ASN A 436 4.44 -39.72 -4.26
C ASN A 436 5.05 -38.30 -4.27
N GLY A 437 6.38 -38.20 -4.12
CA GLY A 437 7.09 -36.90 -4.11
C GLY A 437 7.19 -36.22 -5.48
N GLU A 438 7.06 -36.97 -6.58
CA GLU A 438 7.03 -36.43 -7.95
C GLU A 438 5.70 -35.74 -8.24
N ASP A 439 4.59 -36.28 -7.73
CA ASP A 439 3.26 -35.67 -7.78
C ASP A 439 3.26 -34.34 -6.99
N CYS A 440 3.88 -34.29 -5.81
CA CYS A 440 4.04 -33.06 -5.03
C CYS A 440 4.91 -32.01 -5.75
N LEU A 441 5.97 -32.42 -6.44
CA LEU A 441 6.79 -31.51 -7.26
C LEU A 441 6.01 -30.96 -8.46
N SER A 442 5.23 -31.80 -9.13
CA SER A 442 4.41 -31.41 -10.28
C SER A 442 3.31 -30.43 -9.87
N ALA A 443 2.68 -30.66 -8.71
CA ALA A 443 1.72 -29.74 -8.12
C ALA A 443 2.36 -28.40 -7.73
N LEU A 444 3.58 -28.42 -7.16
CA LEU A 444 4.36 -27.21 -6.88
C LEU A 444 4.63 -26.42 -8.15
N GLN A 445 5.04 -27.10 -9.21
CA GLN A 445 5.33 -26.49 -10.51
C GLN A 445 4.09 -25.78 -11.08
N GLY A 446 2.94 -26.46 -11.10
CA GLY A 446 1.68 -25.87 -11.55
C GLY A 446 1.32 -24.62 -10.74
N GLY A 447 1.48 -24.68 -9.41
CA GLY A 447 1.25 -23.55 -8.52
C GLY A 447 2.19 -22.35 -8.79
N LEU A 448 3.49 -22.60 -8.95
CA LEU A 448 4.50 -21.57 -9.24
C LEU A 448 4.29 -20.94 -10.63
N GLN A 449 3.89 -21.71 -11.63
CA GLN A 449 3.58 -21.20 -12.97
C GLN A 449 2.37 -20.26 -12.95
N VAL A 450 1.32 -20.61 -12.20
CA VAL A 450 0.17 -19.73 -11.99
C VAL A 450 0.57 -18.48 -11.22
N LEU A 451 1.37 -18.59 -10.16
CA LEU A 451 1.88 -17.44 -9.41
C LEU A 451 2.69 -16.49 -10.30
N SER A 452 3.57 -17.03 -11.16
CA SER A 452 4.34 -16.27 -12.15
C SER A 452 3.41 -15.51 -13.12
N SER A 453 2.38 -16.18 -13.64
CA SER A 453 1.39 -15.58 -14.54
C SER A 453 0.58 -14.46 -13.87
N ILE A 454 0.21 -14.64 -12.59
CA ILE A 454 -0.48 -13.62 -11.79
C ILE A 454 0.46 -12.43 -11.55
N LEU A 455 1.71 -12.66 -11.20
CA LEU A 455 2.71 -11.61 -10.96
C LEU A 455 2.97 -10.76 -12.21
N GLN A 456 3.04 -11.37 -13.40
CA GLN A 456 3.16 -10.62 -14.65
C GLN A 456 2.02 -9.62 -14.82
N LYS A 457 0.76 -10.07 -14.68
CA LYS A 457 -0.41 -9.19 -14.78
C LYS A 457 -0.47 -8.16 -13.64
N TYR A 458 -0.05 -8.55 -12.44
CA TYR A 458 -0.01 -7.66 -11.28
C TYR A 458 0.96 -6.49 -11.51
N LEU A 459 2.14 -6.75 -12.07
CA LEU A 459 3.17 -5.73 -12.29
C LEU A 459 2.86 -4.81 -13.48
N GLU A 460 1.92 -5.19 -14.35
CA GLU A 460 1.36 -4.32 -15.39
C GLU A 460 0.50 -3.19 -14.81
N LEU A 461 -0.18 -3.41 -13.67
CA LEU A 461 -1.01 -2.40 -13.03
C LEU A 461 -0.18 -1.18 -12.58
N PRO A 462 -0.62 0.05 -12.85
CA PRO A 462 0.13 1.24 -12.46
C PRO A 462 0.19 1.38 -10.94
N PHE A 463 1.39 1.51 -10.41
CA PHE A 463 1.58 2.01 -9.04
C PHE A 463 1.26 3.49 -9.02
N VAL A 464 0.43 3.94 -8.09
CA VAL A 464 0.05 5.35 -7.96
C VAL A 464 0.10 5.78 -6.50
N VAL A 465 0.38 7.06 -6.26
CA VAL A 465 0.44 7.64 -4.92
C VAL A 465 -0.80 8.46 -4.60
N PRO A 466 -1.24 8.51 -3.34
CA PRO A 466 -2.33 9.40 -2.94
C PRO A 466 -1.90 10.86 -3.09
N LYS A 467 -2.85 11.77 -3.44
CA LYS A 467 -2.61 13.23 -3.45
C LYS A 467 -2.03 13.72 -2.11
N TYR A 468 -2.42 13.07 -1.01
CA TYR A 468 -1.93 13.33 0.35
C TYR A 468 -0.41 13.16 0.51
N PHE A 469 0.25 12.33 -0.31
CA PHE A 469 1.71 12.17 -0.30
C PHE A 469 2.46 13.49 -0.49
N PHE A 470 1.89 14.44 -1.22
CA PHE A 470 2.48 15.75 -1.47
C PHE A 470 2.09 16.82 -0.43
N ARG A 471 1.29 16.45 0.59
CA ARG A 471 0.94 17.33 1.71
C ARG A 471 1.95 17.12 2.83
N VAL A 472 2.95 17.98 2.86
CA VAL A 472 3.93 18.04 3.95
C VAL A 472 3.28 18.83 5.09
N LYS A 473 2.87 18.14 6.16
CA LYS A 473 2.24 18.72 7.33
C LYS A 473 2.70 17.98 8.59
N PRO A 474 2.71 18.64 9.76
CA PRO A 474 2.94 17.97 11.03
C PRO A 474 1.97 16.80 11.22
N CYS A 475 2.52 15.67 11.66
CA CYS A 475 1.78 14.47 11.96
C CYS A 475 0.77 14.69 13.12
N LEU A 476 -0.43 14.13 12.98
CA LEU A 476 -1.41 14.04 14.07
C LEU A 476 -1.07 12.84 14.95
N GLY A 477 -1.03 13.07 16.26
CA GLY A 477 -0.66 12.01 17.19
C GLY A 477 -0.96 12.35 18.63
N ALA A 478 -0.50 11.47 19.51
CA ALA A 478 -0.65 11.60 20.94
C ALA A 478 0.72 11.52 21.63
N GLU A 479 0.81 12.17 22.78
CA GLU A 479 1.86 11.93 23.76
C GLU A 479 1.25 11.23 24.96
N LEU A 480 1.91 10.18 25.45
CA LEU A 480 1.50 9.46 26.65
C LEU A 480 2.55 9.61 27.74
N TYR A 481 2.14 10.12 28.89
CA TYR A 481 2.95 10.19 30.09
C TYR A 481 2.46 9.13 31.08
N ILE A 482 3.38 8.25 31.48
CA ILE A 482 3.12 7.09 32.32
C ILE A 482 3.81 7.32 33.66
N PHE A 483 3.08 7.17 34.76
CA PHE A 483 3.56 7.36 36.12
C PHE A 483 3.26 6.13 36.97
N ASP A 484 4.15 5.83 37.93
CA ASP A 484 3.84 4.89 39.01
C ASP A 484 2.73 5.49 39.88
N SER A 485 1.71 4.70 40.20
CA SER A 485 0.65 5.13 41.12
C SER A 485 1.11 5.11 42.57
N ASN A 486 2.22 4.43 42.88
CA ASN A 486 2.84 4.43 44.20
C ASN A 486 3.80 5.61 44.37
N HIS A 487 3.36 6.62 45.13
CA HIS A 487 4.13 7.84 45.40
C HIS A 487 5.45 7.66 46.18
N LEU A 488 5.74 6.46 46.69
CA LEU A 488 6.94 6.16 47.47
C LEU A 488 8.20 5.95 46.60
N ASN A 489 8.04 5.79 45.29
CA ASN A 489 9.13 5.57 44.34
C ASN A 489 9.63 6.89 43.71
N GLU A 490 10.46 7.64 44.43
CA GLU A 490 11.07 8.89 43.92
C GLU A 490 12.11 8.66 42.80
N LYS A 491 12.57 7.42 42.59
CA LYS A 491 13.69 7.05 41.68
C LYS A 491 13.28 6.45 40.32
N GLY A 492 11.99 6.52 39.96
CA GLY A 492 11.44 5.92 38.73
C GLY A 492 10.52 4.73 39.02
N MET A 493 9.90 4.15 37.98
CA MET A 493 8.99 3.01 38.12
C MET A 493 9.79 1.75 38.48
N SER A 494 9.71 1.30 39.73
CA SER A 494 10.38 0.10 40.23
C SER A 494 9.39 -0.80 40.97
N ILE A 495 9.43 -2.10 40.70
CA ILE A 495 8.52 -3.07 41.30
C ILE A 495 9.24 -4.35 41.71
N GLU A 496 8.78 -4.98 42.79
CA GLU A 496 9.26 -6.30 43.20
C GLU A 496 8.76 -7.40 42.24
N PRO A 497 9.55 -8.47 42.02
CA PRO A 497 9.09 -9.64 41.28
C PRO A 497 7.80 -10.22 41.88
N GLY A 498 6.86 -10.66 41.04
CA GLY A 498 5.60 -11.26 41.48
C GLY A 498 4.42 -10.29 41.67
N PHE A 499 4.61 -8.99 41.44
CA PHE A 499 3.55 -7.98 41.60
C PHE A 499 3.08 -7.38 40.27
N LEU A 500 1.87 -6.82 40.27
CA LEU A 500 1.32 -6.05 39.15
C LEU A 500 1.74 -4.59 39.24
N LEU A 501 2.08 -3.99 38.09
CA LEU A 501 2.47 -2.59 38.00
C LEU A 501 1.23 -1.69 37.89
N SER A 502 1.04 -0.81 38.87
CA SER A 502 -0.08 0.13 38.90
C SER A 502 0.31 1.47 38.27
N LEU A 503 -0.33 1.81 37.16
CA LEU A 503 0.05 2.95 36.33
C LEU A 503 -1.03 4.03 36.31
N THR A 504 -0.61 5.27 36.50
CA THR A 504 -1.40 6.48 36.24
C THR A 504 -0.97 7.07 34.91
N LEU A 505 -1.93 7.35 34.03
CA LEU A 505 -1.71 7.74 32.66
C LEU A 505 -2.26 9.14 32.38
N CYS A 506 -1.47 9.96 31.72
CA CYS A 506 -1.90 11.24 31.16
C CYS A 506 -1.63 11.23 29.66
N MET A 507 -2.69 11.28 28.86
CA MET A 507 -2.57 11.36 27.41
C MET A 507 -2.87 12.78 26.94
N LYS A 508 -1.97 13.32 26.12
CA LYS A 508 -2.13 14.62 25.47
C LYS A 508 -2.21 14.42 23.97
N TRP A 509 -3.36 14.74 23.41
CA TRP A 509 -3.53 14.83 21.98
C TRP A 509 -2.82 16.08 21.44
N LYS A 510 -1.98 15.93 20.41
CA LYS A 510 -1.40 17.07 19.68
C LYS A 510 -2.07 17.20 18.32
N CYS A 511 -3.07 18.07 18.26
CA CYS A 511 -3.70 18.48 17.02
C CYS A 511 -3.09 19.81 16.57
N VAL A 512 -2.66 19.90 15.31
CA VAL A 512 -2.43 21.19 14.64
C VAL A 512 -3.67 21.60 13.83
N LEU A 513 -4.82 20.93 14.04
CA LEU A 513 -6.06 21.27 13.35
C LEU A 513 -6.87 22.28 14.17
N GLU A 514 -6.61 23.57 13.96
CA GLU A 514 -7.53 24.65 14.32
C GLU A 514 -8.88 24.58 13.54
N ARG A 515 -9.09 23.56 12.69
CA ARG A 515 -10.22 23.51 11.72
C ARG A 515 -10.84 22.12 11.44
N SER A 516 -10.56 21.07 12.21
CA SER A 516 -11.23 19.77 11.97
C SER A 516 -12.64 19.75 12.56
N THR A 517 -13.62 19.31 11.78
CA THR A 517 -15.01 19.07 12.21
C THR A 517 -15.20 17.78 13.01
N ILE A 518 -14.13 17.00 13.22
CA ILE A 518 -14.18 15.71 13.91
C ILE A 518 -14.22 15.97 15.42
N ARG A 519 -15.35 15.62 16.05
CA ARG A 519 -15.53 15.68 17.50
C ARG A 519 -15.19 14.33 18.11
N ILE A 520 -14.09 14.30 18.86
CA ILE A 520 -13.60 13.10 19.52
C ILE A 520 -14.40 12.89 20.81
N VAL A 521 -14.93 11.69 21.00
CA VAL A 521 -15.73 11.35 22.20
C VAL A 521 -14.92 10.53 23.19
N LYS A 522 -14.11 9.58 22.70
CA LYS A 522 -13.30 8.70 23.54
C LYS A 522 -11.91 8.52 22.97
N LEU A 523 -10.97 8.38 23.89
CA LEU A 523 -9.59 8.05 23.62
C LEU A 523 -9.27 6.72 24.28
N TYR A 524 -8.60 5.83 23.57
CA TYR A 524 -8.17 4.54 24.11
C TYR A 524 -6.68 4.34 23.88
N CYS A 525 -6.04 3.65 24.81
CA CYS A 525 -4.64 3.25 24.71
C CYS A 525 -4.48 1.78 25.08
N ILE A 526 -3.54 1.13 24.42
CA ILE A 526 -2.98 -0.16 24.83
C ILE A 526 -1.52 0.06 25.24
N LEU A 527 -1.16 -0.50 26.40
CA LEU A 527 0.21 -0.64 26.87
C LEU A 527 0.64 -2.08 26.69
N ALA A 528 1.91 -2.29 26.35
CA ALA A 528 2.50 -3.62 26.20
C ALA A 528 3.93 -3.65 26.75
N ALA A 529 4.28 -4.75 27.42
CA ALA A 529 5.65 -5.05 27.82
C ALA A 529 6.01 -6.47 27.39
N SER A 530 7.29 -6.70 27.07
CA SER A 530 7.80 -8.01 26.65
C SER A 530 9.07 -8.36 27.42
N LEU A 531 9.24 -9.65 27.72
CA LEU A 531 10.47 -10.22 28.25
C LEU A 531 11.68 -10.00 27.30
N GLU A 532 11.43 -9.94 25.99
CA GLU A 532 12.46 -9.72 24.96
C GLU A 532 12.99 -8.28 24.93
N THR A 533 12.38 -7.35 25.66
CA THR A 533 12.77 -5.92 25.68
C THR A 533 13.73 -5.55 26.82
N CYS A 534 14.45 -6.53 27.37
CA CYS A 534 15.50 -6.25 28.36
C CYS A 534 16.59 -5.37 27.72
N LEU A 535 16.72 -4.14 28.21
CA LEU A 535 17.68 -3.17 27.67
C LEU A 535 19.08 -3.43 28.25
N ASP A 536 20.01 -3.91 27.43
CA ASP A 536 21.44 -3.86 27.75
C ASP A 536 21.94 -2.40 27.70
N THR A 537 22.81 -2.03 28.64
CA THR A 537 23.32 -0.67 28.91
C THR A 537 24.06 0.06 27.77
N ALA A 538 24.12 -0.48 26.55
CA ALA A 538 24.81 0.11 25.41
C ALA A 538 23.81 0.55 24.32
N GLY A 539 23.28 1.76 24.48
CA GLY A 539 22.32 2.34 23.55
C GLY A 539 22.94 2.73 22.20
N THR A 540 22.28 2.34 21.11
CA THR A 540 22.22 3.20 19.92
C THR A 540 20.78 3.24 19.43
N ARG A 541 20.06 4.33 19.73
CA ARG A 541 18.70 4.55 19.23
C ARG A 541 18.76 4.76 17.72
N SER A 542 18.27 3.79 16.94
CA SER A 542 18.11 3.96 15.50
C SER A 542 17.01 4.99 15.22
N LYS A 543 17.38 6.10 14.57
CA LYS A 543 16.48 7.21 14.17
C LYS A 543 15.67 6.92 12.90
N GLN A 544 15.55 5.65 12.53
CA GLN A 544 14.86 5.23 11.31
C GLN A 544 13.41 4.85 11.63
N PHE A 545 12.49 5.17 10.71
CA PHE A 545 11.15 4.60 10.73
C PHE A 545 11.31 3.10 10.43
N ASP A 546 11.56 2.31 11.47
CA ASP A 546 11.94 0.91 11.39
C ASP A 546 10.72 0.04 11.06
N GLN A 547 10.93 -0.96 10.20
CA GLN A 547 9.94 -1.97 9.86
C GLN A 547 9.48 -2.73 11.10
N HIS A 548 10.37 -2.97 12.08
CA HIS A 548 10.00 -3.58 13.36
C HIS A 548 9.02 -2.72 14.15
N ARG A 549 9.24 -1.41 14.21
CA ARG A 549 8.32 -0.46 14.87
C ARG A 549 6.94 -0.47 14.21
N THR A 550 6.88 -0.60 12.89
CA THR A 550 5.61 -0.64 12.15
C THR A 550 4.83 -1.92 12.42
N ALA A 551 5.48 -3.09 12.41
CA ALA A 551 4.83 -4.36 12.70
C ALA A 551 4.25 -4.41 14.13
N GLU A 552 5.00 -3.89 15.10
CA GLU A 552 4.53 -3.77 16.50
C GLU A 552 3.33 -2.83 16.62
N MET A 553 3.37 -1.67 15.97
CA MET A 553 2.23 -0.74 15.95
C MET A 553 0.97 -1.39 15.37
N VAL A 554 1.10 -2.17 14.29
CA VAL A 554 -0.02 -2.91 13.68
C VAL A 554 -0.60 -3.95 14.64
N GLU A 555 0.25 -4.69 15.35
CA GLU A 555 -0.21 -5.69 16.32
C GLU A 555 -0.95 -5.04 17.50
N LEU A 556 -0.37 -4.01 18.11
CA LEU A 556 -1.00 -3.27 19.21
C LEU A 556 -2.30 -2.61 18.76
N ASN A 557 -2.32 -2.02 17.56
CA ASN A 557 -3.52 -1.40 17.01
C ASN A 557 -4.64 -2.43 16.78
N SER A 558 -4.30 -3.63 16.28
CA SER A 558 -5.27 -4.71 16.07
C SER A 558 -5.89 -5.17 17.40
N LYS A 559 -5.07 -5.34 18.45
CA LYS A 559 -5.54 -5.68 19.81
C LYS A 559 -6.44 -4.58 20.38
N LEU A 560 -6.06 -3.32 20.19
CA LEU A 560 -6.83 -2.15 20.64
C LEU A 560 -8.19 -2.06 19.93
N LEU A 561 -8.21 -2.23 18.61
CA LEU A 561 -9.45 -2.23 17.84
C LEU A 561 -10.38 -3.37 18.28
N GLN A 562 -9.86 -4.56 18.52
CA GLN A 562 -10.65 -5.69 19.03
C GLN A 562 -11.23 -5.40 20.42
N TYR A 563 -10.43 -4.82 21.32
CA TYR A 563 -10.91 -4.40 22.64
C TYR A 563 -12.07 -3.39 22.53
N ILE A 564 -11.95 -2.40 21.65
CA ILE A 564 -12.99 -1.38 21.43
C ILE A 564 -14.24 -1.99 20.82
N LYS A 565 -14.11 -2.89 19.84
CA LYS A 565 -15.27 -3.61 19.28
C LYS A 565 -16.01 -4.37 20.37
N ASN A 566 -15.30 -5.04 21.26
CA ASN A 566 -15.91 -5.75 22.40
C ASN A 566 -16.54 -4.79 23.43
N ASP A 567 -15.91 -3.64 23.68
CA ASP A 567 -16.45 -2.59 24.57
C ASP A 567 -17.74 -1.97 24.01
N LEU A 568 -17.76 -1.67 22.71
CA LEU A 568 -18.93 -1.16 21.98
C LEU A 568 -20.05 -2.22 21.87
N ARG A 569 -19.69 -3.50 21.81
CA ARG A 569 -20.62 -4.63 21.67
C ARG A 569 -20.99 -5.31 22.98
N LYS A 570 -20.88 -4.62 24.12
CA LYS A 570 -21.40 -5.10 25.42
C LYS A 570 -22.93 -5.27 25.38
N ALA A 571 -23.35 -6.36 24.72
CA ALA A 571 -24.67 -6.99 24.68
C ALA A 571 -24.58 -8.51 24.39
N ARG A 572 -23.40 -9.10 24.10
CA ARG A 572 -23.24 -10.56 24.08
C ARG A 572 -21.96 -11.00 24.80
N ASN A 573 -22.16 -11.74 25.88
CA ASN A 573 -21.13 -12.45 26.62
C ASN A 573 -20.57 -13.60 25.78
N GLU A 574 -19.41 -13.41 25.15
CA GLU A 574 -18.52 -14.52 24.85
C GLU A 574 -17.06 -14.08 25.05
N LYS A 575 -16.42 -14.59 26.11
CA LYS A 575 -14.97 -14.57 26.24
C LYS A 575 -14.39 -15.54 25.20
N LYS A 576 -14.06 -15.04 24.01
CA LYS A 576 -13.12 -15.75 23.13
C LYS A 576 -11.71 -15.34 23.51
N ASN A 577 -10.98 -16.26 24.15
CA ASN A 577 -9.53 -16.14 24.34
C ASN A 577 -8.88 -16.11 22.95
N SER A 578 -8.47 -14.93 22.50
CA SER A 578 -7.59 -14.81 21.34
C SER A 578 -6.20 -15.28 21.74
N HIS A 579 -5.82 -16.49 21.34
CA HIS A 579 -4.42 -16.93 21.42
C HIS A 579 -3.58 -16.06 20.47
N SER A 580 -2.81 -15.13 21.05
CA SER A 580 -1.77 -14.37 20.37
C SER A 580 -0.40 -14.87 20.84
N VAL A 581 0.49 -15.09 19.88
CA VAL A 581 1.73 -15.90 20.04
C VAL A 581 2.98 -15.04 20.24
N MET A 582 2.81 -13.76 20.63
CA MET A 582 3.86 -13.00 21.31
C MET A 582 3.50 -12.93 22.78
N GLU A 583 4.43 -13.34 23.64
CA GLU A 583 4.31 -13.33 25.10
C GLU A 583 4.43 -11.89 25.63
N MET A 584 3.61 -10.98 25.09
CA MET A 584 3.50 -9.60 25.54
C MET A 584 2.33 -9.49 26.49
N VAL A 585 2.61 -9.01 27.69
CA VAL A 585 1.58 -8.63 28.65
C VAL A 585 1.02 -7.28 28.22
N THR A 586 -0.30 -7.14 28.22
CA THR A 586 -0.98 -5.94 27.72
C THR A 586 -2.00 -5.41 28.71
N ALA A 587 -2.13 -4.09 28.78
CA ALA A 587 -3.16 -3.40 29.55
C ALA A 587 -3.86 -2.36 28.68
N PHE A 588 -5.14 -2.14 28.92
CA PHE A 588 -5.96 -1.17 28.18
C PHE A 588 -6.39 -0.03 29.10
N ALA A 589 -6.43 1.18 28.56
CA ALA A 589 -6.92 2.36 29.26
C ALA A 589 -7.87 3.15 28.35
N CYS A 590 -8.92 3.71 28.96
CA CYS A 590 -9.88 4.59 28.32
C CYS A 590 -9.79 5.97 28.98
N PHE A 591 -9.84 7.03 28.17
CA PHE A 591 -9.72 8.42 28.60
C PHE A 591 -10.91 9.20 28.04
N GLU A 592 -11.46 10.07 28.88
CA GLU A 592 -12.40 11.10 28.46
C GLU A 592 -11.60 12.38 28.15
N PRO A 593 -11.48 12.78 26.87
CA PRO A 593 -10.73 13.98 26.52
C PRO A 593 -11.43 15.23 27.06
N THR A 594 -10.66 16.08 27.74
CA THR A 594 -11.05 17.46 28.03
C THR A 594 -11.04 18.30 26.76
N ASP A 595 -11.66 19.50 26.81
CA ASP A 595 -11.67 20.45 25.68
C ASP A 595 -10.25 20.84 25.20
N SER A 596 -9.23 20.70 26.06
CA SER A 596 -7.83 20.95 25.73
C SER A 596 -7.12 19.75 25.06
N GLY A 597 -7.83 18.64 24.83
CA GLY A 597 -7.30 17.41 24.24
C GLY A 597 -6.47 16.56 25.21
N GLN A 598 -6.58 16.79 26.52
CA GLN A 598 -5.91 16.01 27.56
C GLN A 598 -6.88 15.04 28.25
N GLY A 599 -6.42 13.86 28.60
CA GLY A 599 -7.21 12.88 29.37
C GLY A 599 -6.35 12.15 30.40
N PHE A 600 -6.97 11.74 31.50
CA PHE A 600 -6.33 10.95 32.56
C PHE A 600 -7.02 9.61 32.72
N SER A 601 -6.24 8.57 33.00
CA SER A 601 -6.74 7.22 33.26
C SER A 601 -5.76 6.45 34.13
N GLY A 602 -6.14 5.26 34.58
CA GLY A 602 -5.25 4.35 35.30
C GLY A 602 -5.43 2.91 34.82
N CYS A 603 -4.38 2.11 34.91
CA CYS A 603 -4.44 0.69 34.57
C CYS A 603 -3.47 -0.16 35.39
N LEU A 604 -3.72 -1.47 35.41
CA LEU A 604 -2.83 -2.46 36.00
C LEU A 604 -2.18 -3.26 34.86
N LEU A 605 -0.85 -3.28 34.83
CA LEU A 605 -0.07 -4.09 33.90
C LEU A 605 0.48 -5.31 34.64
N ASP A 606 0.10 -6.50 34.19
CA ASP A 606 0.54 -7.74 34.81
C ASP A 606 1.98 -8.08 34.37
N VAL A 607 2.95 -7.75 35.22
CA VAL A 607 4.38 -8.01 35.03
C VAL A 607 4.90 -9.00 36.07
N SER A 608 4.01 -9.74 36.74
CA SER A 608 4.38 -10.57 37.89
C SER A 608 5.37 -11.69 37.53
N SER A 609 5.35 -12.15 36.28
CA SER A 609 6.25 -13.19 35.75
C SER A 609 7.59 -12.66 35.25
N PHE A 610 7.80 -11.34 35.24
CA PHE A 610 9.00 -10.75 34.67
C PHE A 610 10.20 -11.00 35.60
N PRO A 611 11.35 -11.46 35.07
CA PRO A 611 12.57 -11.59 35.86
C PRO A 611 13.13 -10.20 36.21
N GLU A 612 14.11 -10.18 37.11
CA GLU A 612 14.82 -8.94 37.44
C GLU A 612 15.47 -8.34 36.18
N GLY A 613 15.28 -7.04 35.96
CA GLY A 613 15.71 -6.37 34.74
C GLY A 613 15.02 -5.02 34.51
N SER A 614 15.36 -4.36 33.41
CA SER A 614 14.69 -3.12 32.97
C SER A 614 13.99 -3.36 31.64
N TYR A 615 12.71 -2.98 31.60
CA TYR A 615 11.80 -3.29 30.51
C TYR A 615 11.15 -2.02 29.98
N GLN A 616 10.93 -1.98 28.67
CA GLN A 616 10.24 -0.87 28.03
C GLN A 616 8.74 -1.14 27.94
N ILE A 617 7.94 -0.20 28.44
CA ILE A 617 6.50 -0.14 28.16
C ILE A 617 6.35 0.49 26.79
N LYS A 618 5.88 -0.29 25.82
CA LYS A 618 5.45 0.20 24.51
C LYS A 618 3.97 0.56 24.58
N TRP A 619 3.54 1.48 23.73
CA TRP A 619 2.15 1.92 23.73
C TRP A 619 1.66 2.31 22.33
N GLN A 620 0.36 2.19 22.14
CA GLN A 620 -0.37 2.65 20.97
C GLN A 620 -1.70 3.25 21.42
N ALA A 621 -2.18 4.28 20.71
CA ALA A 621 -3.46 4.89 21.00
C ALA A 621 -4.34 5.03 19.77
N CYS A 622 -5.61 5.29 20.03
CA CYS A 622 -6.63 5.59 19.04
C CYS A 622 -7.70 6.52 19.63
N CYS A 623 -8.56 7.05 18.78
CA CYS A 623 -9.78 7.72 19.18
C CYS A 623 -10.99 7.23 18.42
N VAL A 624 -12.15 7.51 19.00
CA VAL A 624 -13.46 7.25 18.42
C VAL A 624 -14.24 8.56 18.38
N ASP A 625 -14.79 8.90 17.20
CA ASP A 625 -15.64 10.08 17.01
C ASP A 625 -17.10 9.81 17.42
N GLU A 626 -17.94 10.85 17.34
CA GLU A 626 -19.39 10.74 17.64
C GLU A 626 -20.13 9.74 16.74
N ASN A 627 -19.61 9.45 15.55
CA ASN A 627 -20.20 8.50 14.61
C ASN A 627 -19.72 7.05 14.85
N GLY A 628 -18.86 6.82 15.84
CA GLY A 628 -18.24 5.52 16.09
C GLY A 628 -17.08 5.19 15.14
N SER A 629 -16.59 6.18 14.38
CA SER A 629 -15.44 6.02 13.47
C SER A 629 -14.15 5.90 14.28
N TYR A 630 -13.35 4.90 13.94
CA TYR A 630 -12.07 4.62 14.58
C TYR A 630 -10.92 5.33 13.85
N PHE A 631 -10.05 5.99 14.61
CA PHE A 631 -8.81 6.57 14.09
C PHE A 631 -7.63 6.19 14.98
N SER A 632 -6.55 5.75 14.35
CA SER A 632 -5.29 5.45 15.04
C SER A 632 -4.53 6.74 15.33
N LEU A 633 -3.82 6.81 16.46
CA LEU A 633 -2.98 7.95 16.80
C LEU A 633 -1.52 7.56 16.81
N LEU A 634 -0.70 8.34 16.13
CA LEU A 634 0.73 8.09 16.10
C LEU A 634 1.36 8.45 17.46
N PRO A 635 2.15 7.56 18.06
CA PRO A 635 2.85 7.86 19.31
C PRO A 635 4.00 8.82 19.02
N LEU A 636 3.89 10.04 19.57
CA LEU A 636 4.86 11.13 19.35
C LEU A 636 6.03 11.10 20.34
N ASN A 637 5.88 10.38 21.45
CA ASN A 637 6.94 10.09 22.39
C ASN A 637 7.08 8.58 22.61
N ASP A 638 8.29 8.17 22.95
CA ASP A 638 8.54 6.79 23.37
C ASP A 638 7.83 6.53 24.70
N GLY A 639 7.46 5.27 24.94
CA GLY A 639 6.92 4.87 26.22
C GLY A 639 7.97 4.88 27.34
N SER A 640 7.55 4.52 28.53
CA SER A 640 8.39 4.62 29.73
C SER A 640 9.09 3.29 30.06
N ILE A 641 10.15 3.36 30.87
CA ILE A 641 10.91 2.18 31.31
C ILE A 641 10.55 1.90 32.77
N PHE A 642 10.35 0.63 33.10
CA PHE A 642 10.23 0.17 34.49
C PHE A 642 11.29 -0.88 34.80
N SER A 643 11.63 -1.01 36.08
CA SER A 643 12.57 -2.01 36.56
C SER A 643 11.89 -3.00 37.49
N VAL A 644 12.25 -4.27 37.34
CA VAL A 644 11.91 -5.34 38.29
C VAL A 644 13.13 -5.61 39.14
N GLN A 645 13.06 -5.34 40.44
CA GLN A 645 14.18 -5.45 41.38
C GLN A 645 13.69 -5.93 42.74
N LYS A 646 14.47 -6.76 43.43
CA LYS A 646 14.20 -7.08 44.84
C LYS A 646 14.58 -5.88 45.71
N SER A 647 13.69 -5.53 46.65
CA SER A 647 13.93 -4.50 47.67
C SER A 647 15.08 -4.82 48.61
#